data_AF-A0A6A6A1T6-F1
#
_entry.id   AF-A0A6A6A1T6-F1
#
_cell.length_a   1.000
_cell.length_b   1.000
_cell.length_c   1.000
_cell.angle_alpha   90.00
_cell.angle_beta   90.00
_cell.angle_gamma   90.00
#
_symmetry.space_group_name_H-M   'P 1'
#
loop_
_entity.id
_entity.type
_entity.pdbx_description
1 polymer ?
#
loop_
_entity_poly.entity_id
_entity_poly.type
_entity_poly.pdbx_seq_one_letter_code
_entity_poly.pdbx_strand_id
1 'polypeptide(L)'
;MMFLKLLLFFAVSVLGNEVDITRRAVLPSPPHGHWIDAWASMPQLTEPANLPPVPFNGTDVVFANSTIRQTLYMTAAASQIRLKFSNVFGGSNLPITAVTVAMPANNTAGIHQIQAKTLRKVTFSGKSSISIPNGALAVSDPVDFPIKAQQVVTVTMYLATGQTTNLITSHPGSRTTSWWQFGDAVNAAEITVSDASTQSAAHWYFLSSIEAWVPREQGSLLIVGDSITDGRGSTTNANNRWPDLLLARLQQGLTTRRISIGNLAAGGNRVLADGLGPNALGRIDRDVLAHPGVQYAMIFEGVNDIGTAATTANAQDDVYEALTQAYEQMVTLIHAHGIPVFGATITPFSAPSNFTGQPYSSPEREATRQKVNSFIRDSGTFDAVVDFDKLLADPEVPSRLKAEYDSGDYLHPNVQGYQHLADQFPVAIFEQWAGGVVGSAQPHLSQAPTTPSYLTDLSTSPRLHLSVALTTALSFDVNPRTHSTTLTSHLSLTAAMQLTTLLLAATSALSVSAGSSWITKQVTVKEDYKVPGDNPLYFCEDPANNILSIEKVDLDPNPPKPGSTLSIKAEGNFKEEVGEGFKMHLQVKYGLITLINQQADGCETIQKGDLECPLEKGEMTLTKDVDLPREIPPGTYTVLADVYTADGDKITCLTAKIAFHRTGDGGVKIGKRRVEMSGPAAKMVQERLRLRNEL
;
A
#
# COMPACT_ATOMS: atom_id res chain seq x y z
N MET A 1 66.24 -31.04 -19.67
CA MET A 1 65.81 -29.79 -20.36
C MET A 1 64.29 -29.63 -20.54
N MET A 2 63.47 -30.68 -20.35
CA MET A 2 62.00 -30.57 -20.50
C MET A 2 61.28 -30.19 -19.19
N PHE A 3 61.84 -30.53 -18.03
CA PHE A 3 61.29 -30.20 -16.70
C PHE A 3 61.44 -28.71 -16.32
N LEU A 4 62.51 -28.06 -16.77
CA LEU A 4 62.78 -26.64 -16.48
C LEU A 4 61.93 -25.68 -17.33
N LYS A 5 61.43 -26.14 -18.49
CA LYS A 5 60.51 -25.38 -19.35
C LYS A 5 59.05 -25.41 -18.85
N LEU A 6 58.65 -26.46 -18.13
CA LEU A 6 57.31 -26.57 -17.56
C LEU A 6 57.12 -25.67 -16.33
N LEU A 7 58.19 -25.50 -15.54
CA LEU A 7 58.21 -24.61 -14.36
C LEU A 7 58.22 -23.12 -14.74
N LEU A 8 58.85 -22.73 -15.86
CA LEU A 8 58.75 -21.35 -16.36
C LEU A 8 57.37 -21.03 -16.96
N PHE A 9 56.67 -22.02 -17.54
CA PHE A 9 55.30 -21.82 -18.03
C PHE A 9 54.27 -21.66 -16.90
N PHE A 10 54.47 -22.34 -15.77
CA PHE A 10 53.64 -22.17 -14.56
C PHE A 10 53.99 -20.90 -13.77
N ALA A 11 55.23 -20.40 -13.82
CA ALA A 11 55.62 -19.15 -13.16
C ALA A 11 55.16 -17.88 -13.92
N VAL A 12 54.92 -17.97 -15.23
CA VAL A 12 54.42 -16.84 -16.06
C VAL A 12 52.89 -16.79 -16.14
N SER A 13 52.17 -17.84 -15.70
CA SER A 13 50.70 -17.88 -15.71
C SER A 13 50.05 -17.54 -14.35
N VAL A 14 50.84 -17.16 -13.34
CA VAL A 14 50.34 -16.80 -11.98
C VAL A 14 50.61 -15.33 -11.62
N LEU A 15 51.25 -14.55 -12.50
CA LEU A 15 51.42 -13.10 -12.34
C LEU A 15 50.65 -12.39 -13.44
N GLY A 16 49.38 -12.07 -13.18
CA GLY A 16 48.57 -11.31 -14.14
C GLY A 16 47.07 -11.57 -14.12
N ASN A 17 46.49 -12.10 -13.04
CA ASN A 17 45.15 -11.62 -12.68
C ASN A 17 45.38 -10.30 -11.93
N GLU A 18 45.59 -9.22 -12.69
CA GLU A 18 45.09 -7.94 -12.20
C GLU A 18 43.62 -8.21 -11.92
N VAL A 19 43.27 -8.30 -10.63
CA VAL A 19 41.89 -8.07 -10.23
C VAL A 19 41.55 -6.76 -10.86
N ASP A 20 40.62 -6.79 -11.80
CA ASP A 20 40.16 -5.61 -12.49
C ASP A 20 39.40 -4.75 -11.47
N ILE A 21 40.12 -3.95 -10.69
CA ILE A 21 39.57 -2.94 -9.76
C ILE A 21 38.98 -1.76 -10.58
N THR A 22 38.68 -1.94 -11.88
CA THR A 22 38.13 -0.89 -12.75
C THR A 22 36.61 -0.79 -12.74
N ARG A 23 35.88 -1.60 -11.96
CA ARG A 23 34.58 -1.12 -11.48
C ARG A 23 34.84 -0.01 -10.47
N ARG A 24 35.14 1.20 -10.97
CA ARG A 24 35.05 2.44 -10.18
C ARG A 24 33.68 2.43 -9.54
N ALA A 25 33.63 2.13 -8.24
CA ALA A 25 32.44 2.38 -7.45
C ALA A 25 32.03 3.83 -7.72
N VAL A 26 30.75 4.06 -8.03
CA VAL A 26 30.20 5.40 -8.19
C VAL A 26 30.54 6.17 -6.92
N LEU A 27 31.46 7.13 -7.03
CA LEU A 27 31.95 7.87 -5.87
C LEU A 27 30.84 8.82 -5.43
N PRO A 28 30.41 8.77 -4.15
CA PRO A 28 29.35 9.65 -3.67
C PRO A 28 29.74 11.12 -3.86
N SER A 29 28.88 11.90 -4.51
CA SER A 29 29.07 13.34 -4.71
C SER A 29 27.80 14.10 -4.32
N PRO A 30 27.83 14.92 -3.26
CA PRO A 30 29.00 15.36 -2.49
C PRO A 30 29.60 14.28 -1.55
N PRO A 31 30.88 14.42 -1.13
CA PRO A 31 31.42 13.57 -0.07
C PRO A 31 30.65 13.79 1.24
N HIS A 32 30.52 12.74 2.05
CA HIS A 32 29.79 12.77 3.34
C HIS A 32 28.31 13.15 3.24
N GLY A 33 27.70 13.03 2.06
CA GLY A 33 26.27 13.19 1.90
C GLY A 33 25.43 12.09 2.57
N HIS A 34 24.13 12.15 2.34
CA HIS A 34 23.17 11.11 2.69
C HIS A 34 22.07 10.99 1.63
N TRP A 35 21.23 9.96 1.75
CA TRP A 35 20.05 9.81 0.91
C TRP A 35 18.86 10.55 1.53
N ILE A 36 18.08 11.23 0.69
CA ILE A 36 16.75 11.76 0.99
C ILE A 36 15.79 11.35 -0.13
N ASP A 37 14.48 11.39 0.09
CA ASP A 37 13.52 11.18 -1.00
C ASP A 37 13.44 12.44 -1.89
N ALA A 38 13.76 12.29 -3.18
CA ALA A 38 13.46 13.29 -4.21
C ALA A 38 12.06 13.09 -4.81
N TRP A 39 11.45 11.93 -4.57
CA TRP A 39 10.05 11.66 -4.87
C TRP A 39 9.65 10.41 -4.10
N ALA A 40 8.43 10.36 -3.59
CA ALA A 40 7.87 9.17 -2.96
C ALA A 40 6.35 9.14 -3.16
N SER A 41 5.79 7.94 -3.20
CA SER A 41 4.34 7.70 -3.22
C SER A 41 3.96 6.52 -2.34
N MET A 42 2.82 6.60 -1.68
CA MET A 42 2.33 5.54 -0.79
C MET A 42 1.98 4.27 -1.61
N PRO A 43 2.61 3.11 -1.33
CA PRO A 43 2.27 1.85 -1.99
C PRO A 43 0.86 1.38 -1.59
N GLN A 44 0.09 0.91 -2.56
CA GLN A 44 -1.26 0.36 -2.39
C GLN A 44 -1.38 -1.02 -3.06
N LEU A 45 -2.26 -1.86 -2.53
CA LEU A 45 -2.74 -3.01 -3.28
C LEU A 45 -3.60 -2.48 -4.43
N THR A 46 -3.31 -2.92 -5.64
CA THR A 46 -4.04 -2.45 -6.82
C THR A 46 -5.42 -3.08 -6.84
N GLU A 47 -6.45 -2.24 -6.75
CA GLU A 47 -7.83 -2.69 -6.93
C GLU A 47 -8.04 -3.19 -8.37
N PRO A 48 -8.95 -4.16 -8.59
CA PRO A 48 -9.18 -4.73 -9.93
C PRO A 48 -9.46 -3.68 -11.02
N ALA A 49 -10.17 -2.60 -10.69
CA ALA A 49 -10.50 -1.53 -11.63
C ALA A 49 -9.30 -0.62 -11.98
N ASN A 50 -8.23 -0.67 -11.19
CA ASN A 50 -6.99 0.12 -11.34
C ASN A 50 -5.82 -0.74 -11.85
N LEU A 51 -6.04 -2.03 -12.14
CA LEU A 51 -5.11 -2.84 -12.89
C LEU A 51 -4.92 -2.25 -14.29
N PRO A 52 -3.76 -2.48 -14.95
CA PRO A 52 -3.62 -2.03 -16.33
C PRO A 52 -4.72 -2.66 -17.20
N PRO A 53 -5.26 -1.94 -18.20
CA PRO A 53 -6.28 -2.47 -19.07
C PRO A 53 -5.79 -3.71 -19.84
N VAL A 54 -6.72 -4.57 -20.23
CA VAL A 54 -6.48 -5.62 -21.22
C VAL A 54 -5.90 -4.97 -22.49
N PRO A 55 -4.86 -5.54 -23.13
CA PRO A 55 -4.28 -6.87 -22.91
C PRO A 55 -3.08 -6.95 -21.93
N PHE A 56 -2.82 -5.90 -21.15
CA PHE A 56 -1.68 -5.84 -20.21
C PHE A 56 -1.99 -6.46 -18.84
N ASN A 57 -3.20 -6.96 -18.68
CA ASN A 57 -3.69 -7.73 -17.55
C ASN A 57 -4.40 -8.99 -18.10
N GLY A 58 -4.21 -10.14 -17.44
CA GLY A 58 -4.85 -11.42 -17.73
C GLY A 58 -5.36 -12.10 -16.46
N THR A 59 -5.80 -13.36 -16.56
CA THR A 59 -6.41 -14.07 -15.41
C THR A 59 -5.48 -14.17 -14.19
N ASP A 60 -4.19 -14.39 -14.41
CA ASP A 60 -3.18 -14.53 -13.34
C ASP A 60 -1.82 -13.94 -13.74
N VAL A 61 -1.83 -12.92 -14.60
CA VAL A 61 -0.58 -12.26 -14.98
C VAL A 61 -0.81 -10.81 -15.34
N VAL A 62 0.04 -9.96 -14.79
CA VAL A 62 0.03 -8.53 -15.09
C VAL A 62 1.36 -8.12 -15.70
N PHE A 63 1.29 -7.32 -16.77
CA PHE A 63 2.43 -6.81 -17.54
C PHE A 63 3.36 -7.92 -18.08
N ALA A 64 2.81 -9.05 -18.54
CA ALA A 64 3.59 -10.06 -19.25
C ALA A 64 4.23 -9.48 -20.51
N ASN A 65 5.53 -9.73 -20.74
CA ASN A 65 6.29 -9.21 -21.89
C ASN A 65 6.04 -7.71 -22.12
N SER A 66 6.02 -6.90 -21.07
CA SER A 66 5.58 -5.51 -21.16
C SER A 66 6.63 -4.53 -20.64
N THR A 67 6.83 -3.45 -21.39
CA THR A 67 7.58 -2.27 -20.97
C THR A 67 6.62 -1.24 -20.42
N ILE A 68 6.90 -0.73 -19.21
CA ILE A 68 6.11 0.28 -18.49
C ILE A 68 6.98 1.54 -18.36
N ARG A 69 6.44 2.70 -18.74
CA ARG A 69 7.11 4.00 -18.71
C ARG A 69 6.30 4.99 -17.88
N GLN A 70 6.95 5.57 -16.88
CA GLN A 70 6.31 6.41 -15.87
C GLN A 70 7.13 7.68 -15.67
N THR A 71 6.46 8.83 -15.50
CA THR A 71 7.10 10.09 -15.18
C THR A 71 6.90 10.46 -13.72
N LEU A 72 7.93 11.00 -13.08
CA LEU A 72 7.96 11.36 -11.66
C LEU A 72 8.46 12.80 -11.49
N TYR A 73 7.84 13.57 -10.60
CA TYR A 73 8.18 14.97 -10.35
C TYR A 73 9.15 15.09 -9.16
N MET A 74 10.38 15.53 -9.44
CA MET A 74 11.46 15.59 -8.46
C MET A 74 11.35 16.81 -7.56
N THR A 75 11.49 16.58 -6.25
CA THR A 75 11.38 17.59 -5.20
C THR A 75 12.73 18.01 -4.63
N ALA A 76 13.83 17.36 -5.05
CA ALA A 76 15.20 17.71 -4.70
C ALA A 76 16.12 17.79 -5.94
N ALA A 77 17.25 18.47 -5.76
CA ALA A 77 18.34 18.49 -6.73
C ALA A 77 19.50 17.61 -6.25
N ALA A 78 20.07 16.81 -7.14
CA ALA A 78 21.20 15.94 -6.84
C ALA A 78 21.97 15.57 -8.11
N SER A 79 23.21 15.10 -7.94
CA SER A 79 24.01 14.53 -9.04
C SER A 79 23.83 13.01 -9.17
N GLN A 80 23.38 12.37 -8.10
CA GLN A 80 23.22 10.93 -7.98
C GLN A 80 21.86 10.59 -7.39
N ILE A 81 21.23 9.59 -7.97
CA ILE A 81 19.95 9.06 -7.52
C ILE A 81 20.02 7.54 -7.34
N ARG A 82 19.05 6.98 -6.62
CA ARG A 82 18.74 5.55 -6.66
C ARG A 82 17.22 5.35 -6.59
N LEU A 83 16.75 4.23 -7.12
CA LEU A 83 15.33 3.96 -7.28
C LEU A 83 14.89 2.87 -6.30
N LYS A 84 13.70 3.04 -5.71
CA LYS A 84 13.03 2.06 -4.85
C LYS A 84 11.81 1.48 -5.56
N PHE A 85 11.77 0.14 -5.60
CA PHE A 85 10.67 -0.65 -6.14
C PHE A 85 10.04 -1.46 -5.02
N SER A 86 8.70 -1.51 -5.00
CA SER A 86 7.92 -2.17 -3.96
C SER A 86 7.11 -3.32 -4.52
N ASN A 87 7.19 -4.45 -3.83
CA ASN A 87 6.34 -5.61 -3.99
C ASN A 87 5.59 -5.94 -2.69
N VAL A 88 5.39 -4.94 -1.83
CA VAL A 88 4.85 -5.11 -0.47
C VAL A 88 3.44 -5.71 -0.44
N PHE A 89 2.65 -5.51 -1.51
CA PHE A 89 1.31 -6.12 -1.69
C PHE A 89 1.24 -7.13 -2.84
N GLY A 90 2.37 -7.48 -3.46
CA GLY A 90 2.35 -8.39 -4.59
C GLY A 90 2.02 -9.82 -4.17
N GLY A 91 1.14 -10.52 -4.89
CA GLY A 91 0.79 -11.92 -4.59
C GLY A 91 1.88 -12.92 -4.96
N SER A 92 2.80 -12.55 -5.85
CA SER A 92 3.99 -13.33 -6.24
C SER A 92 5.23 -12.46 -6.36
N ASN A 93 6.38 -13.05 -6.69
CA ASN A 93 7.60 -12.29 -6.92
C ASN A 93 7.41 -11.33 -8.10
N LEU A 94 7.92 -10.11 -7.99
CA LEU A 94 7.97 -9.12 -9.06
C LEU A 94 9.28 -9.30 -9.87
N PRO A 95 9.23 -9.78 -11.14
CA PRO A 95 10.42 -10.13 -11.90
C PRO A 95 10.85 -9.01 -12.85
N ILE A 96 11.51 -7.98 -12.31
CA ILE A 96 12.04 -6.87 -13.11
C ILE A 96 13.22 -7.35 -13.95
N THR A 97 13.08 -7.27 -15.28
CA THR A 97 14.08 -7.76 -16.23
C THR A 97 15.10 -6.68 -16.59
N ALA A 98 14.66 -5.44 -16.78
CA ALA A 98 15.51 -4.29 -17.07
C ALA A 98 14.85 -2.99 -16.62
N VAL A 99 15.67 -1.99 -16.26
CA VAL A 99 15.22 -0.65 -15.88
C VAL A 99 16.16 0.40 -16.47
N THR A 100 15.59 1.50 -16.94
CA THR A 100 16.30 2.71 -17.37
C THR A 100 15.69 3.96 -16.75
N VAL A 101 16.51 4.99 -16.60
CA VAL A 101 16.08 6.35 -16.26
C VAL A 101 16.54 7.31 -17.36
N ALA A 102 15.71 8.28 -17.71
CA ALA A 102 16.00 9.30 -18.71
C ALA A 102 15.27 10.60 -18.40
N MET A 103 15.70 11.69 -19.03
CA MET A 103 14.91 12.92 -19.07
C MET A 103 13.78 12.74 -20.08
N PRO A 104 12.55 13.18 -19.77
CA PRO A 104 11.47 13.25 -20.75
C PRO A 104 11.83 14.22 -21.88
N ALA A 105 11.16 14.10 -23.04
CA ALA A 105 11.40 14.97 -24.19
C ALA A 105 11.25 16.48 -23.86
N ASN A 106 10.36 16.78 -22.92
CA ASN A 106 10.20 18.09 -22.28
C ASN A 106 9.83 17.87 -20.80
N ASN A 107 9.78 18.92 -19.98
CA ASN A 107 9.51 18.82 -18.54
C ASN A 107 8.02 18.54 -18.20
N THR A 108 7.31 17.79 -19.04
CA THR A 108 5.87 17.49 -18.90
C THR A 108 5.69 16.10 -18.30
N ALA A 109 4.85 15.98 -17.27
CA ALA A 109 4.47 14.68 -16.73
C ALA A 109 3.50 13.97 -17.70
N GLY A 110 3.47 12.64 -17.65
CA GLY A 110 2.60 11.83 -18.49
C GLY A 110 3.02 11.71 -19.95
N ILE A 111 4.20 12.22 -20.33
CA ILE A 111 4.74 12.06 -21.68
C ILE A 111 5.44 10.70 -21.85
N HIS A 112 5.33 10.09 -23.03
CA HIS A 112 5.97 8.79 -23.33
C HIS A 112 7.29 8.89 -24.08
N GLN A 113 7.64 10.09 -24.57
CA GLN A 113 8.92 10.39 -25.23
C GLN A 113 10.02 10.75 -24.23
N ILE A 114 11.24 10.30 -24.50
CA ILE A 114 12.44 10.58 -23.72
C ILE A 114 13.54 11.20 -24.58
N GLN A 115 14.48 11.88 -23.92
CA GLN A 115 15.74 12.30 -24.52
C GLN A 115 16.74 11.14 -24.49
N ALA A 116 16.84 10.37 -25.59
CA ALA A 116 17.64 9.15 -25.66
C ALA A 116 19.10 9.29 -25.17
N LYS A 117 19.73 10.47 -25.37
CA LYS A 117 21.11 10.74 -24.92
C LYS A 117 21.28 10.79 -23.39
N THR A 118 20.20 11.05 -22.66
CA THR A 118 20.20 11.13 -21.19
C THR A 118 20.01 9.75 -20.54
N LEU A 119 19.64 8.74 -21.31
CA LEU A 119 19.30 7.42 -20.80
C LEU A 119 20.47 6.82 -20.01
N ARG A 120 20.16 6.28 -18.82
CA ARG A 120 21.06 5.51 -17.97
C ARG A 120 20.40 4.18 -17.61
N LYS A 121 21.20 3.11 -17.63
CA LYS A 121 20.78 1.80 -17.12
C LYS A 121 20.76 1.85 -15.61
N VAL A 122 19.77 1.20 -15.02
CA VAL A 122 19.65 1.01 -13.57
C VAL A 122 19.98 -0.45 -13.27
N THR A 123 20.79 -0.68 -12.25
CA THR A 123 21.22 -2.02 -11.82
C THR A 123 20.85 -2.29 -10.37
N PHE A 124 20.87 -3.56 -9.99
CA PHE A 124 20.65 -4.06 -8.64
C PHE A 124 21.79 -4.99 -8.27
N SER A 125 22.64 -4.59 -7.32
CA SER A 125 23.84 -5.36 -6.95
C SER A 125 24.71 -5.71 -8.17
N GLY A 126 24.82 -4.76 -9.11
CA GLY A 126 25.59 -4.88 -10.35
C GLY A 126 24.94 -5.72 -11.47
N LYS A 127 23.69 -6.17 -11.31
CA LYS A 127 22.91 -6.89 -12.33
C LYS A 127 21.80 -6.00 -12.92
N SER A 128 21.42 -6.23 -14.17
CA SER A 128 20.34 -5.46 -14.83
C SER A 128 18.94 -5.87 -14.40
N SER A 129 18.79 -7.05 -13.79
CA SER A 129 17.51 -7.64 -13.38
C SER A 129 17.48 -7.95 -11.89
N ILE A 130 16.26 -8.04 -11.34
CA ILE A 130 16.00 -8.46 -9.97
C ILE A 130 14.63 -9.14 -9.89
N SER A 131 14.53 -10.16 -9.03
CA SER A 131 13.25 -10.75 -8.62
C SER A 131 12.99 -10.32 -7.19
N ILE A 132 11.95 -9.50 -6.98
CA ILE A 132 11.61 -8.94 -5.66
C ILE A 132 10.57 -9.88 -5.02
N PRO A 133 10.86 -10.53 -3.89
CA PRO A 133 9.90 -11.40 -3.23
C PRO A 133 8.58 -10.69 -2.88
N ASN A 134 7.50 -11.45 -2.74
CA ASN A 134 6.25 -10.96 -2.13
C ASN A 134 6.57 -10.30 -0.76
N GLY A 135 6.02 -9.12 -0.50
CA GLY A 135 6.18 -8.39 0.75
C GLY A 135 7.46 -7.58 0.84
N ALA A 136 8.34 -7.65 -0.16
CA ALA A 136 9.67 -7.05 -0.12
C ALA A 136 9.78 -5.75 -0.94
N LEU A 137 10.90 -5.04 -0.72
CA LEU A 137 11.33 -3.86 -1.46
C LEU A 137 12.71 -4.12 -2.07
N ALA A 138 13.02 -3.47 -3.18
CA ALA A 138 14.38 -3.43 -3.72
C ALA A 138 14.83 -1.99 -3.94
N VAL A 139 16.11 -1.75 -3.66
CA VAL A 139 16.79 -0.48 -3.93
C VAL A 139 17.82 -0.73 -5.04
N SER A 140 17.86 0.13 -6.04
CA SER A 140 18.88 0.06 -7.09
C SER A 140 20.26 0.46 -6.57
N ASP A 141 21.29 0.10 -7.33
CA ASP A 141 22.61 0.74 -7.21
C ASP A 141 22.49 2.24 -7.53
N PRO A 142 23.39 3.10 -7.02
CA PRO A 142 23.42 4.52 -7.36
C PRO A 142 23.65 4.76 -8.86
N VAL A 143 22.98 5.77 -9.42
CA VAL A 143 23.06 6.17 -10.81
C VAL A 143 23.50 7.64 -10.88
N ASP A 144 24.58 7.91 -11.62
CA ASP A 144 25.01 9.27 -11.97
C ASP A 144 24.02 9.89 -12.98
N PHE A 145 22.99 10.51 -12.45
CA PHE A 145 21.90 11.12 -13.19
C PHE A 145 21.50 12.44 -12.52
N PRO A 146 22.06 13.58 -12.97
CA PRO A 146 21.77 14.87 -12.38
C PRO A 146 20.31 15.28 -12.55
N ILE A 147 19.67 15.66 -11.45
CA ILE A 147 18.28 16.14 -11.38
C ILE A 147 18.23 17.52 -10.70
N LYS A 148 17.18 18.27 -10.99
CA LYS A 148 16.81 19.51 -10.29
C LYS A 148 15.47 19.32 -9.58
N ALA A 149 15.24 20.10 -8.52
CA ALA A 149 13.89 20.25 -7.99
C ALA A 149 12.96 20.85 -9.05
N GLN A 150 11.69 20.47 -9.02
CA GLN A 150 10.66 20.82 -10.01
C GLN A 150 10.91 20.24 -11.42
N GLN A 151 11.75 19.21 -11.53
CA GLN A 151 12.04 18.52 -12.78
C GLN A 151 11.29 17.20 -12.88
N VAL A 152 10.76 16.88 -14.06
CA VAL A 152 10.19 15.58 -14.36
C VAL A 152 11.30 14.64 -14.85
N VAL A 153 11.32 13.42 -14.33
CA VAL A 153 12.18 12.32 -14.83
C VAL A 153 11.31 11.16 -15.30
N THR A 154 11.83 10.37 -16.23
CA THR A 154 11.16 9.17 -16.74
C THR A 154 11.88 7.92 -16.27
N VAL A 155 11.15 7.00 -15.66
CA VAL A 155 11.60 5.64 -15.36
C VAL A 155 10.88 4.68 -16.30
N THR A 156 11.65 3.82 -16.98
CA THR A 156 11.12 2.75 -17.82
C THR A 156 11.57 1.40 -17.28
N MET A 157 10.66 0.46 -17.10
CA MET A 157 10.97 -0.90 -16.68
C MET A 157 10.37 -1.93 -17.64
N TYR A 158 11.00 -3.08 -17.76
CA TYR A 158 10.51 -4.20 -18.56
C TYR A 158 10.35 -5.46 -17.70
N LEU A 159 9.18 -6.10 -17.82
CA LEU A 159 8.87 -7.37 -17.21
C LEU A 159 8.70 -8.42 -18.32
N ALA A 160 9.71 -9.28 -18.51
CA ALA A 160 9.64 -10.31 -19.56
C ALA A 160 8.52 -11.32 -19.32
N THR A 161 8.34 -11.73 -18.06
CA THR A 161 7.33 -12.73 -17.68
C THR A 161 6.08 -12.13 -17.03
N GLY A 162 6.11 -10.85 -16.66
CA GLY A 162 5.07 -10.23 -15.83
C GLY A 162 5.04 -10.78 -14.40
N GLN A 163 4.15 -10.23 -13.57
CA GLN A 163 3.88 -10.73 -12.22
C GLN A 163 2.71 -11.70 -12.25
N THR A 164 2.88 -12.91 -11.72
CA THR A 164 1.96 -14.05 -11.91
C THR A 164 0.74 -14.06 -10.97
N THR A 165 0.27 -12.90 -10.55
CA THR A 165 -0.97 -12.71 -9.80
C THR A 165 -1.52 -11.32 -10.11
N ASN A 166 -2.84 -11.14 -9.98
CA ASN A 166 -3.46 -9.82 -10.11
C ASN A 166 -3.39 -8.98 -8.84
N LEU A 167 -2.77 -9.51 -7.77
CA LEU A 167 -2.39 -8.74 -6.59
C LEU A 167 -1.03 -8.09 -6.88
N ILE A 168 -1.02 -6.82 -7.26
CA ILE A 168 0.20 -6.07 -7.55
C ILE A 168 0.27 -4.79 -6.73
N THR A 169 1.49 -4.29 -6.48
CA THR A 169 1.71 -3.00 -5.82
C THR A 169 1.63 -1.86 -6.83
N SER A 170 0.79 -0.86 -6.56
CA SER A 170 0.68 0.35 -7.37
C SER A 170 0.38 1.56 -6.48
N HIS A 171 0.14 2.69 -7.14
CA HIS A 171 -0.45 3.88 -6.56
C HIS A 171 -1.45 4.45 -7.59
N PRO A 172 -2.74 4.07 -7.49
CA PRO A 172 -3.75 4.49 -8.46
C PRO A 172 -4.01 6.01 -8.45
N GLY A 173 -3.70 6.66 -7.33
CA GLY A 173 -3.80 8.10 -7.13
C GLY A 173 -2.74 8.96 -7.84
N SER A 174 -2.02 8.44 -8.84
CA SER A 174 -0.85 9.15 -9.37
C SER A 174 -1.16 10.45 -10.10
N ARG A 175 -2.41 10.63 -10.60
CA ARG A 175 -2.85 11.76 -11.46
C ARG A 175 -1.81 12.06 -12.54
N THR A 176 -1.11 11.02 -12.98
CA THR A 176 0.02 11.07 -13.89
C THR A 176 -0.07 9.86 -14.80
N THR A 177 -0.19 10.11 -16.10
CA THR A 177 -0.32 9.06 -17.11
C THR A 177 0.97 8.24 -17.16
N SER A 178 0.84 6.94 -16.97
CA SER A 178 1.87 5.96 -17.31
C SER A 178 1.52 5.28 -18.62
N TRP A 179 2.54 4.84 -19.36
CA TRP A 179 2.40 4.25 -20.68
C TRP A 179 3.03 2.87 -20.73
N TRP A 180 2.54 2.00 -21.60
CA TRP A 180 3.14 0.69 -21.80
C TRP A 180 2.96 0.13 -23.21
N GLN A 181 3.84 -0.80 -23.55
CA GLN A 181 3.78 -1.58 -24.78
C GLN A 181 4.34 -2.98 -24.55
N PHE A 182 4.05 -3.89 -25.47
CA PHE A 182 4.70 -5.20 -25.48
C PHE A 182 6.16 -5.13 -25.95
N GLY A 183 6.94 -6.12 -25.52
CA GLY A 183 8.36 -6.27 -25.82
C GLY A 183 9.26 -5.42 -24.93
N ASP A 184 10.57 -5.68 -25.02
CA ASP A 184 11.60 -4.89 -24.38
C ASP A 184 11.83 -3.59 -25.18
N ALA A 185 11.37 -2.48 -24.61
CA ALA A 185 11.50 -1.14 -25.16
C ALA A 185 12.15 -0.17 -24.17
N VAL A 186 12.95 -0.67 -23.21
CA VAL A 186 13.56 0.19 -22.17
C VAL A 186 14.52 1.25 -22.74
N ASN A 187 15.04 1.02 -23.95
CA ASN A 187 15.92 1.96 -24.67
C ASN A 187 15.20 2.75 -25.78
N ALA A 188 13.90 2.52 -26.00
CA ALA A 188 13.16 3.20 -27.05
C ALA A 188 12.98 4.69 -26.73
N ALA A 189 13.20 5.57 -27.72
CA ALA A 189 13.03 7.02 -27.55
C ALA A 189 11.58 7.40 -27.23
N GLU A 190 10.62 6.56 -27.60
CA GLU A 190 9.20 6.72 -27.30
C GLU A 190 8.52 5.35 -27.19
N ILE A 191 7.39 5.28 -26.48
CA ILE A 191 6.51 4.12 -26.51
C ILE A 191 5.71 4.13 -27.82
N THR A 192 5.66 2.99 -28.51
CA THR A 192 4.78 2.76 -29.66
C THR A 192 3.34 2.65 -29.18
N VAL A 193 2.57 3.71 -29.40
CA VAL A 193 1.15 3.78 -29.04
C VAL A 193 0.30 3.46 -30.28
N SER A 194 -0.31 2.29 -30.29
CA SER A 194 -1.36 1.90 -31.25
C SER A 194 -2.77 2.19 -30.72
N ASP A 195 -2.96 2.14 -29.40
CA ASP A 195 -4.23 2.43 -28.73
C ASP A 195 -3.97 2.97 -27.32
N ALA A 196 -4.13 4.28 -27.15
CA ALA A 196 -3.88 4.94 -25.87
C ALA A 196 -4.85 4.50 -24.76
N SER A 197 -6.06 4.03 -25.10
CA SER A 197 -7.06 3.62 -24.11
C SER A 197 -6.69 2.34 -23.38
N THR A 198 -5.92 1.47 -24.02
CA THR A 198 -5.42 0.22 -23.45
C THR A 198 -3.94 0.28 -23.07
N GLN A 199 -3.18 1.23 -23.64
CA GLN A 199 -1.74 1.41 -23.43
C GLN A 199 -1.37 2.48 -22.41
N SER A 200 -2.34 3.04 -21.69
CA SER A 200 -2.08 4.04 -20.65
C SER A 200 -3.14 4.06 -19.56
N ALA A 201 -2.74 4.56 -18.38
CA ALA A 201 -3.66 4.96 -17.31
C ALA A 201 -2.96 5.96 -16.38
N ALA A 202 -3.75 6.73 -15.62
CA ALA A 202 -3.24 7.69 -14.65
C ALA A 202 -2.89 7.02 -13.31
N HIS A 203 -1.98 6.04 -13.36
CA HIS A 203 -1.52 5.26 -12.20
C HIS A 203 0.00 5.13 -12.21
N TRP A 204 0.62 4.96 -11.04
CA TRP A 204 1.99 4.49 -10.93
C TRP A 204 2.01 3.03 -10.50
N TYR A 205 2.91 2.21 -11.07
CA TYR A 205 3.08 0.79 -10.76
C TYR A 205 4.49 0.52 -10.26
N PHE A 206 4.60 -0.27 -9.19
CA PHE A 206 5.84 -0.82 -8.61
C PHE A 206 6.87 0.16 -8.07
N LEU A 207 6.91 1.43 -8.50
CA LEU A 207 7.80 2.46 -7.97
C LEU A 207 7.24 3.00 -6.64
N SER A 208 8.09 3.12 -5.62
CA SER A 208 7.71 3.72 -4.34
C SER A 208 8.53 4.96 -3.96
N SER A 209 9.77 5.08 -4.45
CA SER A 209 10.60 6.27 -4.23
C SER A 209 11.73 6.43 -5.26
N ILE A 210 12.15 7.68 -5.49
CA ILE A 210 13.46 8.04 -6.03
C ILE A 210 14.19 8.80 -4.92
N GLU A 211 15.36 8.30 -4.55
CA GLU A 211 16.19 8.92 -3.54
C GLU A 211 17.35 9.67 -4.17
N ALA A 212 17.66 10.84 -3.61
CA ALA A 212 18.72 11.74 -4.04
C ALA A 212 19.86 11.75 -3.02
N TRP A 213 21.10 11.68 -3.50
CA TRP A 213 22.28 11.85 -2.66
C TRP A 213 22.62 13.33 -2.51
N VAL A 214 22.52 13.84 -1.30
CA VAL A 214 22.56 15.29 -1.01
C VAL A 214 23.49 15.61 0.17
N PRO A 215 23.93 16.87 0.33
CA PRO A 215 24.54 17.36 1.55
C PRO A 215 23.68 17.12 2.81
N ARG A 216 24.31 16.97 3.99
CA ARG A 216 23.62 16.63 5.24
C ARG A 216 22.64 17.67 5.75
N GLU A 217 22.80 18.92 5.32
CA GLU A 217 21.90 20.02 5.67
C GLU A 217 20.57 20.00 4.89
N GLN A 218 20.40 19.07 3.95
CA GLN A 218 19.15 18.85 3.23
C GLN A 218 18.39 17.67 3.85
N GLY A 219 17.06 17.73 3.82
CA GLY A 219 16.20 16.73 4.41
C GLY A 219 14.83 16.67 3.73
N SER A 220 14.01 15.70 4.11
CA SER A 220 12.67 15.52 3.55
C SER A 220 11.57 15.90 4.54
N LEU A 221 10.52 16.54 4.02
CA LEU A 221 9.18 16.53 4.61
C LEU A 221 8.41 15.33 4.03
N LEU A 222 7.97 14.41 4.88
CA LEU A 222 7.06 13.33 4.48
C LEU A 222 5.65 13.60 4.97
N ILE A 223 4.68 13.51 4.06
CA ILE A 223 3.28 13.85 4.34
C ILE A 223 2.44 12.58 4.27
N VAL A 224 1.86 12.19 5.39
CA VAL A 224 0.87 11.12 5.51
C VAL A 224 -0.51 11.75 5.45
N GLY A 225 -1.34 11.30 4.51
CA GLY A 225 -2.67 11.88 4.34
C GLY A 225 -3.62 11.07 3.46
N ASP A 226 -4.73 11.70 3.10
CA ASP A 226 -5.81 11.11 2.30
C ASP A 226 -5.90 11.67 0.85
N SER A 227 -7.07 11.54 0.21
CA SER A 227 -7.34 12.00 -1.16
C SER A 227 -7.05 13.49 -1.39
N ILE A 228 -7.14 14.34 -0.36
CA ILE A 228 -6.89 15.78 -0.48
C ILE A 228 -5.39 16.02 -0.70
N THR A 229 -4.54 15.33 0.05
CA THR A 229 -3.08 15.42 -0.13
C THR A 229 -2.59 14.64 -1.34
N ASP A 230 -3.20 13.48 -1.60
CA ASP A 230 -2.96 12.66 -2.79
C ASP A 230 -3.37 13.40 -4.09
N GLY A 231 -4.18 14.47 -3.98
CA GLY A 231 -4.39 15.46 -5.02
C GLY A 231 -5.67 15.29 -5.84
N ARG A 232 -6.72 14.66 -5.30
CA ARG A 232 -8.04 14.62 -5.97
C ARG A 232 -8.54 16.05 -6.24
N GLY A 233 -8.93 16.37 -7.47
CA GLY A 233 -9.30 17.73 -7.87
C GLY A 233 -8.16 18.53 -8.51
N SER A 234 -6.93 17.98 -8.53
CA SER A 234 -5.83 18.50 -9.35
C SER A 234 -5.99 18.11 -10.82
N THR A 235 -5.21 18.72 -11.70
CA THR A 235 -5.21 18.39 -13.13
C THR A 235 -4.24 17.24 -13.39
N THR A 236 -4.70 16.19 -14.08
CA THR A 236 -3.83 15.09 -14.53
C THR A 236 -2.65 15.63 -15.33
N ASN A 237 -1.44 15.15 -15.03
CA ASN A 237 -0.17 15.52 -15.66
C ASN A 237 0.33 16.95 -15.40
N ALA A 238 -0.34 17.74 -14.56
CA ALA A 238 0.05 19.13 -14.33
C ALA A 238 0.96 19.36 -13.12
N ASN A 239 1.13 18.36 -12.23
CA ASN A 239 1.85 18.50 -10.95
C ASN A 239 1.39 19.73 -10.15
N ASN A 240 0.07 19.87 -9.98
CA ASN A 240 -0.56 21.03 -9.33
C ASN A 240 -1.40 20.61 -8.10
N ARG A 241 -0.92 19.60 -7.38
CA ARG A 241 -1.40 19.27 -6.03
C ARG A 241 -0.82 20.28 -5.03
N TRP A 242 -1.42 20.43 -3.85
CA TRP A 242 -0.88 21.37 -2.87
C TRP A 242 0.59 21.10 -2.46
N PRO A 243 1.09 19.85 -2.35
CA PRO A 243 2.51 19.63 -2.04
C PRO A 243 3.44 20.03 -3.20
N ASP A 244 3.00 19.85 -4.45
CA ASP A 244 3.76 20.27 -5.63
C ASP A 244 3.85 21.81 -5.71
N LEU A 245 2.74 22.50 -5.41
CA LEU A 245 2.67 23.96 -5.37
C LEU A 245 3.45 24.53 -4.17
N LEU A 246 3.42 23.84 -3.02
CA LEU A 246 4.24 24.20 -1.86
C LEU A 246 5.73 24.07 -2.20
N LEU A 247 6.16 23.00 -2.88
CA LEU A 247 7.55 22.85 -3.33
C LEU A 247 8.01 24.07 -4.13
N ALA A 248 7.21 24.53 -5.10
CA ALA A 248 7.55 25.69 -5.92
C ALA A 248 7.82 26.95 -5.05
N ARG A 249 7.05 27.12 -3.96
CA ARG A 249 7.27 28.19 -2.97
C ARG A 249 8.50 27.95 -2.10
N LEU A 250 8.72 26.72 -1.60
CA LEU A 250 9.91 26.40 -0.80
C LEU A 250 11.20 26.65 -1.58
N GLN A 251 11.22 26.37 -2.88
CA GLN A 251 12.38 26.60 -3.74
C GLN A 251 12.76 28.09 -3.91
N GLN A 252 11.87 29.02 -3.54
CA GLN A 252 12.16 30.46 -3.54
C GLN A 252 12.89 30.92 -2.26
N GLY A 253 12.83 30.15 -1.17
CA GLY A 253 13.46 30.50 0.11
C GLY A 253 14.88 29.93 0.24
N LEU A 254 15.80 30.71 0.82
CA LEU A 254 17.22 30.31 0.96
C LEU A 254 17.44 29.12 1.90
N THR A 255 16.61 29.03 2.95
CA THR A 255 16.63 27.98 3.98
C THR A 255 15.74 26.81 3.58
N THR A 256 14.54 27.09 3.08
CA THR A 256 13.52 26.10 2.72
C THR A 256 13.80 25.35 1.41
N ARG A 257 14.58 25.89 0.47
CA ARG A 257 14.94 25.18 -0.78
C ARG A 257 15.73 23.88 -0.58
N ARG A 258 16.20 23.64 0.64
CA ARG A 258 16.92 22.42 1.07
C ARG A 258 15.99 21.28 1.48
N ILE A 259 14.69 21.53 1.49
CA ILE A 259 13.66 20.59 1.93
C ILE A 259 13.03 19.98 0.69
N SER A 260 13.13 18.66 0.58
CA SER A 260 12.36 17.88 -0.39
C SER A 260 11.00 17.50 0.19
N ILE A 261 10.06 17.12 -0.66
CA ILE A 261 8.73 16.69 -0.26
C ILE A 261 8.48 15.27 -0.79
N GLY A 262 8.03 14.38 0.09
CA GLY A 262 7.49 13.07 -0.24
C GLY A 262 6.00 13.01 0.11
N ASN A 263 5.17 12.69 -0.88
CA ASN A 263 3.72 12.61 -0.71
C ASN A 263 3.32 11.14 -0.49
N LEU A 264 3.06 10.78 0.76
CA LEU A 264 2.68 9.43 1.17
C LEU A 264 1.20 9.39 1.55
N ALA A 265 0.40 10.18 0.85
CA ALA A 265 -1.04 10.15 0.96
C ALA A 265 -1.67 9.14 -0.01
N ALA A 266 -2.89 8.71 0.29
CA ALA A 266 -3.67 7.85 -0.61
C ALA A 266 -5.17 8.18 -0.54
N GLY A 267 -5.84 8.12 -1.69
CA GLY A 267 -7.29 8.29 -1.75
C GLY A 267 -8.04 7.38 -0.79
N GLY A 268 -9.04 7.90 -0.08
CA GLY A 268 -9.84 7.12 0.86
C GLY A 268 -9.07 6.53 2.05
N ASN A 269 -7.80 6.90 2.26
CA ASN A 269 -7.03 6.43 3.42
C ASN A 269 -7.67 6.96 4.71
N ARG A 270 -7.62 6.11 5.74
CA ARG A 270 -8.09 6.38 7.09
C ARG A 270 -6.96 6.16 8.10
N VAL A 271 -7.06 6.81 9.24
CA VAL A 271 -6.09 6.65 10.33
C VAL A 271 -6.31 5.32 11.06
N LEU A 272 -7.56 4.95 11.32
CA LEU A 272 -7.94 3.88 12.25
C LEU A 272 -8.21 2.52 11.57
N ALA A 273 -8.55 2.52 10.28
CA ALA A 273 -8.95 1.33 9.56
C ALA A 273 -8.43 1.36 8.11
N ASP A 274 -8.28 0.20 7.48
CA ASP A 274 -7.80 0.14 6.09
C ASP A 274 -8.84 0.74 5.14
N GLY A 275 -8.43 1.64 4.25
CA GLY A 275 -9.28 2.21 3.19
C GLY A 275 -8.97 1.56 1.84
N LEU A 276 -8.68 2.39 0.83
CA LEU A 276 -8.08 1.90 -0.43
C LEU A 276 -6.64 1.38 -0.23
N GLY A 277 -6.02 1.72 0.90
CA GLY A 277 -4.77 1.13 1.37
C GLY A 277 -4.75 0.99 2.90
N PRO A 278 -3.66 0.48 3.49
CA PRO A 278 -3.59 0.27 4.93
C PRO A 278 -3.80 1.55 5.75
N ASN A 279 -4.35 1.37 6.94
CA ASN A 279 -4.54 2.44 7.91
C ASN A 279 -3.24 3.22 8.21
N ALA A 280 -3.35 4.53 8.42
CA ALA A 280 -2.20 5.42 8.61
C ALA A 280 -1.36 5.04 9.84
N LEU A 281 -2.03 4.68 10.94
CA LEU A 281 -1.38 4.29 12.18
C LEU A 281 -0.44 3.10 11.98
N GLY A 282 -0.89 2.08 11.22
CA GLY A 282 -0.14 0.87 10.93
C GLY A 282 0.95 1.02 9.85
N ARG A 283 1.06 2.19 9.21
CA ARG A 283 2.06 2.44 8.15
C ARG A 283 3.07 3.52 8.47
N ILE A 284 3.10 4.11 9.67
CA ILE A 284 4.10 5.12 10.06
C ILE A 284 5.53 4.59 9.96
N ASP A 285 5.78 3.33 10.37
CA ASP A 285 7.11 2.73 10.22
C ASP A 285 7.56 2.70 8.76
N ARG A 286 6.66 2.30 7.86
CA ARG A 286 6.94 2.14 6.43
C ARG A 286 7.03 3.48 5.70
N ASP A 287 6.08 4.36 5.95
CA ASP A 287 5.84 5.60 5.19
C ASP A 287 6.44 6.83 5.89
N VAL A 288 7.13 6.67 7.02
CA VAL A 288 7.92 7.77 7.59
C VAL A 288 9.28 7.23 8.01
N LEU A 289 9.32 6.25 8.91
CA LEU A 289 10.58 5.90 9.60
C LEU A 289 11.57 5.10 8.74
N ALA A 290 11.08 4.34 7.75
CA ALA A 290 11.90 3.57 6.82
C ALA A 290 12.45 4.39 5.64
N HIS A 291 12.04 5.65 5.52
CA HIS A 291 12.55 6.58 4.52
C HIS A 291 13.83 7.27 5.02
N PRO A 292 14.83 7.52 4.15
CA PRO A 292 16.09 8.09 4.59
C PRO A 292 16.01 9.62 4.68
N GLY A 293 16.74 10.19 5.66
CA GLY A 293 16.93 11.64 5.76
C GLY A 293 15.65 12.44 5.98
N VAL A 294 14.63 11.83 6.60
CA VAL A 294 13.41 12.51 7.03
C VAL A 294 13.76 13.54 8.10
N GLN A 295 13.42 14.79 7.81
CA GLN A 295 13.65 15.92 8.71
C GLN A 295 12.35 16.41 9.34
N TYR A 296 11.23 16.27 8.64
CA TYR A 296 9.91 16.65 9.14
C TYR A 296 8.89 15.60 8.69
N ALA A 297 7.88 15.35 9.53
CA ALA A 297 6.69 14.61 9.15
C ALA A 297 5.46 15.52 9.23
N MET A 298 4.43 15.23 8.43
CA MET A 298 3.14 15.90 8.53
C MET A 298 2.00 14.90 8.45
N ILE A 299 1.03 15.01 9.35
CA ILE A 299 -0.21 14.23 9.34
C ILE A 299 -1.36 15.15 8.92
N PHE A 300 -1.97 14.84 7.78
CA PHE A 300 -3.18 15.49 7.28
C PHE A 300 -4.16 14.41 6.81
N GLU A 301 -4.82 13.79 7.78
CA GLU A 301 -5.71 12.64 7.59
C GLU A 301 -6.79 12.64 8.68
N GLY A 302 -7.87 11.89 8.48
CA GLY A 302 -8.98 11.72 9.44
C GLY A 302 -10.35 12.02 8.84
N VAL A 303 -10.42 12.65 7.66
CA VAL A 303 -11.70 12.99 7.01
C VAL A 303 -12.52 11.74 6.68
N ASN A 304 -11.85 10.68 6.23
CA ASN A 304 -12.51 9.43 5.85
C ASN A 304 -12.91 8.61 7.08
N ASP A 305 -12.21 8.74 8.23
CA ASP A 305 -12.61 8.12 9.49
C ASP A 305 -13.97 8.69 9.95
N ILE A 306 -14.10 10.02 9.96
CA ILE A 306 -15.34 10.72 10.28
C ILE A 306 -16.43 10.42 9.24
N GLY A 307 -16.08 10.53 7.95
CA GLY A 307 -16.99 10.43 6.82
C GLY A 307 -17.55 9.02 6.59
N THR A 308 -16.82 7.97 6.99
CA THR A 308 -17.28 6.57 6.84
C THR A 308 -18.00 6.03 8.06
N ALA A 309 -17.80 6.61 9.24
CA ALA A 309 -18.50 6.20 10.46
C ALA A 309 -19.99 6.59 10.42
N ALA A 310 -20.81 5.85 11.19
CA ALA A 310 -22.24 6.14 11.30
C ALA A 310 -22.47 7.56 11.84
N THR A 311 -23.58 8.19 11.44
CA THR A 311 -23.95 9.56 11.87
C THR A 311 -24.57 9.61 13.27
N THR A 312 -24.46 8.55 14.08
CA THR A 312 -24.95 8.56 15.46
C THR A 312 -23.94 9.23 16.37
N ALA A 313 -24.41 9.94 17.40
CA ALA A 313 -23.52 10.61 18.37
C ALA A 313 -22.49 9.65 18.96
N ASN A 314 -22.91 8.45 19.40
CA ASN A 314 -22.00 7.46 19.97
C ASN A 314 -20.90 7.02 18.97
N ALA A 315 -21.26 6.71 17.72
CA ALA A 315 -20.25 6.29 16.73
C ALA A 315 -19.26 7.42 16.40
N GLN A 316 -19.76 8.66 16.39
CA GLN A 316 -18.96 9.85 16.15
C GLN A 316 -18.06 10.21 17.34
N ASP A 317 -18.51 9.98 18.58
CA ASP A 317 -17.69 10.12 19.78
C ASP A 317 -16.61 9.01 19.84
N ASP A 318 -16.95 7.77 19.51
CA ASP A 318 -15.96 6.67 19.42
C ASP A 318 -14.86 6.97 18.41
N VAL A 319 -15.22 7.54 17.24
CA VAL A 319 -14.24 7.98 16.23
C VAL A 319 -13.37 9.12 16.74
N TYR A 320 -13.94 10.11 17.44
CA TYR A 320 -13.18 11.19 18.02
C TYR A 320 -12.11 10.67 18.98
N GLU A 321 -12.51 9.86 19.98
CA GLU A 321 -11.60 9.32 20.99
C GLU A 321 -10.49 8.46 20.37
N ALA A 322 -10.85 7.60 19.41
CA ALA A 322 -9.90 6.75 18.72
C ALA A 322 -8.92 7.55 17.84
N LEU A 323 -9.41 8.56 17.10
CA LEU A 323 -8.57 9.42 16.25
C LEU A 323 -7.55 10.21 17.06
N THR A 324 -7.98 10.86 18.14
CA THR A 324 -7.07 11.68 18.97
C THR A 324 -6.00 10.81 19.62
N GLN A 325 -6.37 9.63 20.13
CA GLN A 325 -5.41 8.66 20.65
C GLN A 325 -4.43 8.18 19.55
N ALA A 326 -4.92 7.90 18.34
CA ALA A 326 -4.07 7.46 17.24
C ALA A 326 -3.07 8.55 16.83
N TYR A 327 -3.48 9.82 16.77
CA TYR A 327 -2.56 10.94 16.51
C TYR A 327 -1.45 11.01 17.55
N GLU A 328 -1.77 10.88 18.84
CA GLU A 328 -0.77 10.87 19.91
C GLU A 328 0.23 9.71 19.75
N GLN A 329 -0.26 8.52 19.38
CA GLN A 329 0.62 7.36 19.14
C GLN A 329 1.51 7.55 17.91
N MET A 330 0.96 8.05 16.80
CA MET A 330 1.73 8.34 15.59
C MET A 330 2.83 9.37 15.88
N VAL A 331 2.51 10.46 16.59
CA VAL A 331 3.50 11.46 16.99
C VAL A 331 4.55 10.85 17.92
N THR A 332 4.14 10.07 18.93
CA THR A 332 5.06 9.41 19.87
C THR A 332 6.08 8.52 19.14
N LEU A 333 5.62 7.73 18.17
CA LEU A 333 6.49 6.86 17.36
C LEU A 333 7.48 7.67 16.51
N ILE A 334 7.03 8.77 15.91
CA ILE A 334 7.88 9.62 15.07
C ILE A 334 8.89 10.42 15.91
N HIS A 335 8.48 10.92 17.07
CA HIS A 335 9.34 11.61 18.03
C HIS A 335 10.46 10.72 18.58
N ALA A 336 10.25 9.40 18.65
CA ALA A 336 11.31 8.46 19.04
C ALA A 336 12.52 8.50 18.09
N HIS A 337 12.35 9.05 16.88
CA HIS A 337 13.40 9.27 15.89
C HIS A 337 13.87 10.74 15.82
N GLY A 338 13.43 11.60 16.74
CA GLY A 338 13.78 13.03 16.79
C GLY A 338 13.14 13.87 15.69
N ILE A 339 12.16 13.33 14.96
CA ILE A 339 11.51 13.98 13.83
C ILE A 339 10.32 14.80 14.34
N PRO A 340 10.26 16.12 14.11
CA PRO A 340 9.09 16.93 14.41
C PRO A 340 7.91 16.58 13.50
N VAL A 341 6.70 16.58 14.07
CA VAL A 341 5.45 16.24 13.41
C VAL A 341 4.52 17.43 13.35
N PHE A 342 4.17 17.83 12.14
CA PHE A 342 3.19 18.87 11.87
C PHE A 342 1.80 18.26 11.69
N GLY A 343 0.77 18.90 12.24
CA GLY A 343 -0.62 18.54 12.00
C GLY A 343 -1.27 19.50 11.01
N ALA A 344 -2.25 19.04 10.23
CA ALA A 344 -3.21 19.93 9.60
C ALA A 344 -4.64 19.61 10.01
N THR A 345 -5.41 20.66 10.24
CA THR A 345 -6.85 20.55 10.52
C THR A 345 -7.59 20.00 9.31
N ILE A 346 -8.57 19.12 9.55
CA ILE A 346 -9.44 18.54 8.53
C ILE A 346 -10.27 19.65 7.88
N THR A 347 -10.23 19.75 6.55
CA THR A 347 -10.95 20.80 5.80
C THR A 347 -12.47 20.63 5.88
N PRO A 348 -13.25 21.69 5.60
CA PRO A 348 -14.70 21.60 5.57
C PRO A 348 -15.19 20.54 4.57
N PHE A 349 -16.27 19.83 4.92
CA PHE A 349 -16.86 18.78 4.06
C PHE A 349 -18.40 18.80 3.98
N SER A 350 -19.05 19.81 4.53
CA SER A 350 -20.51 19.92 4.46
C SER A 350 -20.95 20.44 3.10
N ALA A 351 -22.13 20.02 2.67
CA ALA A 351 -22.78 20.47 1.45
C ALA A 351 -24.12 21.17 1.75
N PRO A 352 -24.70 21.92 0.79
CA PRO A 352 -26.09 22.35 0.84
C PRO A 352 -27.05 21.19 1.05
N SER A 353 -28.14 21.40 1.79
CA SER A 353 -29.11 20.34 2.11
C SER A 353 -29.77 19.71 0.87
N ASN A 354 -29.80 20.42 -0.25
CA ASN A 354 -30.29 19.94 -1.54
C ASN A 354 -29.24 19.20 -2.37
N PHE A 355 -27.99 19.10 -1.91
CA PHE A 355 -26.93 18.35 -2.57
C PHE A 355 -26.77 16.96 -1.96
N THR A 356 -27.04 15.91 -2.73
CA THR A 356 -26.94 14.51 -2.28
C THR A 356 -25.62 13.84 -2.65
N GLY A 357 -24.77 14.52 -3.42
CA GLY A 357 -23.50 13.97 -3.91
C GLY A 357 -22.37 13.94 -2.89
N GLN A 358 -22.55 14.52 -1.69
CA GLN A 358 -21.53 14.55 -0.64
C GLN A 358 -21.98 13.66 0.54
N PRO A 359 -21.56 12.39 0.57
CA PRO A 359 -22.01 11.45 1.60
C PRO A 359 -21.49 11.79 3.00
N TYR A 360 -20.47 12.63 3.15
CA TYR A 360 -19.90 12.98 4.47
C TYR A 360 -20.67 14.10 5.17
N SER A 361 -21.47 14.86 4.42
CA SER A 361 -22.24 15.99 4.95
C SER A 361 -23.31 15.54 5.95
N SER A 362 -23.08 15.75 7.24
CA SER A 362 -24.03 15.55 8.34
C SER A 362 -23.70 16.52 9.49
N PRO A 363 -24.70 17.05 10.20
CA PRO A 363 -24.47 17.88 11.38
C PRO A 363 -23.62 17.19 12.45
N GLU A 364 -23.84 15.90 12.70
CA GLU A 364 -23.10 15.11 13.68
C GLU A 364 -21.64 14.92 13.28
N ARG A 365 -21.38 14.64 12.00
CA ARG A 365 -20.02 14.52 11.47
C ARG A 365 -19.28 15.85 11.48
N GLU A 366 -19.95 16.95 11.14
CA GLU A 366 -19.36 18.29 11.24
C GLU A 366 -19.02 18.64 12.68
N ALA A 367 -19.89 18.33 13.65
CA ALA A 367 -19.60 18.53 15.07
C ALA A 367 -18.34 17.76 15.49
N THR A 368 -18.18 16.51 15.05
CA THR A 368 -16.98 15.71 15.30
C THR A 368 -15.74 16.28 14.62
N ARG A 369 -15.85 16.73 13.36
CA ARG A 369 -14.75 17.40 12.67
C ARG A 369 -14.26 18.62 13.45
N GLN A 370 -15.17 19.43 13.98
CA GLN A 370 -14.82 20.57 14.82
C GLN A 370 -14.13 20.14 16.12
N LYS A 371 -14.62 19.09 16.80
CA LYS A 371 -13.96 18.51 17.98
C LYS A 371 -12.54 18.04 17.67
N VAL A 372 -12.35 17.28 16.59
CA VAL A 372 -11.04 16.81 16.13
C VAL A 372 -10.13 17.98 15.77
N ASN A 373 -10.63 18.98 15.05
CA ASN A 373 -9.84 20.15 14.69
C ASN A 373 -9.45 21.01 15.90
N SER A 374 -10.29 21.12 16.94
CA SER A 374 -9.90 21.76 18.19
C SER A 374 -8.80 20.97 18.88
N PHE A 375 -8.91 19.64 18.95
CA PHE A 375 -7.81 18.81 19.46
C PHE A 375 -6.51 19.07 18.69
N ILE A 376 -6.53 19.01 17.34
CA ILE A 376 -5.35 19.25 16.50
C ILE A 376 -4.70 20.60 16.81
N ARG A 377 -5.50 21.66 17.02
CA ARG A 377 -5.00 23.02 17.30
C ARG A 377 -4.45 23.19 18.71
N ASP A 378 -5.15 22.61 19.70
CA ASP A 378 -5.06 23.07 21.08
C ASP A 378 -4.39 22.05 22.02
N SER A 379 -4.29 20.77 21.64
CA SER A 379 -3.79 19.70 22.52
C SER A 379 -2.30 19.77 22.82
N GLY A 380 -1.51 20.40 21.93
CA GLY A 380 -0.05 20.34 21.95
C GLY A 380 0.52 18.98 21.48
N THR A 381 -0.31 18.11 20.89
CA THR A 381 0.13 16.83 20.31
C THR A 381 1.07 17.04 19.14
N PHE A 382 0.83 18.03 18.29
CA PHE A 382 1.67 18.35 17.13
C PHE A 382 2.65 19.48 17.44
N ASP A 383 3.86 19.42 16.87
CA ASP A 383 4.91 20.43 17.06
C ASP A 383 4.58 21.75 16.36
N ALA A 384 3.82 21.68 15.27
CA ALA A 384 3.20 22.82 14.61
C ALA A 384 1.90 22.41 13.93
N VAL A 385 0.99 23.36 13.73
CA VAL A 385 -0.32 23.12 13.12
C VAL A 385 -0.53 24.06 11.95
N VAL A 386 -1.00 23.51 10.82
CA VAL A 386 -1.45 24.28 9.67
C VAL A 386 -2.98 24.22 9.58
N ASP A 387 -3.63 25.36 9.76
CA ASP A 387 -5.10 25.46 9.86
C ASP A 387 -5.77 25.48 8.47
N PHE A 388 -5.63 24.39 7.71
CA PHE A 388 -6.25 24.21 6.39
C PHE A 388 -7.78 24.36 6.41
N ASP A 389 -8.42 24.11 7.55
CA ASP A 389 -9.85 24.33 7.76
C ASP A 389 -10.21 25.80 7.56
N LYS A 390 -9.54 26.70 8.28
CA LYS A 390 -9.76 28.14 8.13
C LYS A 390 -9.40 28.68 6.75
N LEU A 391 -8.37 28.11 6.12
CA LEU A 391 -7.91 28.58 4.81
C LEU A 391 -8.92 28.29 3.70
N LEU A 392 -9.67 27.20 3.79
CA LEU A 392 -10.61 26.80 2.74
C LEU A 392 -12.08 27.04 3.08
N ALA A 393 -12.40 27.36 4.33
CA ALA A 393 -13.77 27.62 4.77
C ALA A 393 -14.44 28.78 4.02
N ASP A 394 -15.71 28.58 3.67
CA ASP A 394 -16.59 29.66 3.27
C ASP A 394 -16.83 30.59 4.48
N PRO A 395 -16.63 31.91 4.35
CA PRO A 395 -16.77 32.83 5.49
C PRO A 395 -18.20 32.94 6.02
N GLU A 396 -19.22 32.69 5.19
CA GLU A 396 -20.63 32.74 5.59
C GLU A 396 -21.13 31.38 6.08
N VAL A 397 -20.59 30.29 5.54
CA VAL A 397 -20.93 28.92 5.96
C VAL A 397 -19.66 28.09 6.21
N PRO A 398 -18.98 28.27 7.38
CA PRO A 398 -17.64 27.70 7.61
C PRO A 398 -17.53 26.18 7.58
N SER A 399 -18.66 25.45 7.62
CA SER A 399 -18.69 24.00 7.45
C SER A 399 -18.54 23.55 5.99
N ARG A 400 -18.53 24.48 5.02
CA ARG A 400 -18.35 24.22 3.58
C ARG A 400 -17.04 24.81 3.07
N LEU A 401 -16.53 24.21 2.00
CA LEU A 401 -15.48 24.83 1.21
C LEU A 401 -16.01 26.12 0.59
N LYS A 402 -15.19 27.17 0.58
CA LYS A 402 -15.47 28.38 -0.20
C LYS A 402 -15.63 27.99 -1.67
N ALA A 403 -16.67 28.50 -2.31
CA ALA A 403 -17.07 28.06 -3.65
C ALA A 403 -15.94 28.14 -4.71
N GLU A 404 -15.04 29.13 -4.61
CA GLU A 404 -13.89 29.24 -5.52
C GLU A 404 -12.82 28.16 -5.33
N TYR A 405 -12.78 27.51 -4.17
CA TYR A 405 -11.82 26.46 -3.85
C TYR A 405 -12.41 25.07 -3.99
N ASP A 406 -13.73 24.92 -4.12
CA ASP A 406 -14.41 23.63 -4.24
C ASP A 406 -14.27 23.06 -5.67
N SER A 407 -14.01 21.76 -5.79
CA SER A 407 -14.07 21.02 -7.06
C SER A 407 -15.51 20.73 -7.52
N GLY A 408 -16.50 21.02 -6.67
CA GLY A 408 -17.93 20.83 -6.90
C GLY A 408 -18.51 19.63 -6.17
N ASP A 409 -17.69 18.92 -5.37
CA ASP A 409 -18.14 17.80 -4.55
C ASP A 409 -18.21 18.13 -3.05
N TYR A 410 -17.88 19.36 -2.65
CA TYR A 410 -17.89 19.84 -1.27
C TYR A 410 -16.93 19.10 -0.33
N LEU A 411 -15.90 18.43 -0.84
CA LEU A 411 -14.86 17.77 -0.04
C LEU A 411 -13.46 18.04 -0.58
N HIS A 412 -13.27 17.96 -1.89
CA HIS A 412 -11.96 18.09 -2.50
C HIS A 412 -11.74 19.51 -3.02
N PRO A 413 -10.61 20.14 -2.68
CA PRO A 413 -10.22 21.38 -3.30
C PRO A 413 -9.97 21.21 -4.80
N ASN A 414 -10.30 22.22 -5.58
CA ASN A 414 -9.82 22.38 -6.95
C ASN A 414 -8.38 22.92 -6.95
N VAL A 415 -7.80 23.12 -8.14
CA VAL A 415 -6.43 23.65 -8.30
C VAL A 415 -6.24 25.03 -7.63
N GLN A 416 -7.26 25.91 -7.66
CA GLN A 416 -7.20 27.21 -7.01
C GLN A 416 -7.17 27.07 -5.48
N GLY A 417 -7.95 26.14 -4.92
CA GLY A 417 -7.89 25.78 -3.50
C GLY A 417 -6.53 25.22 -3.10
N TYR A 418 -5.95 24.34 -3.91
CA TYR A 418 -4.60 23.83 -3.67
C TYR A 418 -3.51 24.90 -3.76
N GLN A 419 -3.62 25.84 -4.71
CA GLN A 419 -2.73 27.00 -4.77
C GLN A 419 -2.86 27.86 -3.50
N HIS A 420 -4.09 28.09 -3.03
CA HIS A 420 -4.33 28.84 -1.81
C HIS A 420 -3.69 28.18 -0.58
N LEU A 421 -3.82 26.85 -0.42
CA LEU A 421 -3.13 26.12 0.65
C LEU A 421 -1.60 26.30 0.58
N ALA A 422 -1.01 26.17 -0.61
CA ALA A 422 0.42 26.33 -0.80
C ALA A 422 0.90 27.77 -0.50
N ASP A 423 0.15 28.78 -0.91
CA ASP A 423 0.46 30.20 -0.71
C ASP A 423 0.36 30.62 0.76
N GLN A 424 -0.56 30.01 1.52
CA GLN A 424 -0.81 30.33 2.92
C GLN A 424 -0.07 29.40 3.89
N PHE A 425 0.57 28.33 3.42
CA PHE A 425 1.35 27.43 4.27
C PHE A 425 2.40 28.21 5.09
N PRO A 426 2.50 28.03 6.42
CA PRO A 426 3.40 28.82 7.25
C PRO A 426 4.85 28.29 7.16
N VAL A 427 5.56 28.59 6.08
CA VAL A 427 6.90 28.01 5.79
C VAL A 427 7.97 28.31 6.85
N ALA A 428 7.74 29.28 7.75
CA ALA A 428 8.63 29.57 8.88
C ALA A 428 8.71 28.41 9.89
N ILE A 429 7.73 27.49 9.93
CA ILE A 429 7.76 26.32 10.84
C ILE A 429 8.98 25.44 10.60
N PHE A 430 9.49 25.37 9.37
CA PHE A 430 10.69 24.59 9.07
C PHE A 430 11.94 25.17 9.73
N GLU A 431 12.05 26.50 9.81
CA GLU A 431 13.17 27.14 10.51
C GLU A 431 13.04 26.97 12.02
N GLN A 432 11.82 27.10 12.56
CA GLN A 432 11.54 26.89 13.98
C GLN A 432 11.95 25.50 14.45
N TRP A 433 11.73 24.47 13.63
CA TRP A 433 11.98 23.07 13.95
C TRP A 433 13.21 22.47 13.26
N ALA A 434 14.10 23.30 12.72
CA ALA A 434 15.29 22.85 11.99
C ALA A 434 16.24 21.97 12.82
N GLY A 435 16.22 22.15 14.16
CA GLY A 435 16.99 21.36 15.12
C GLY A 435 16.36 20.01 15.51
N GLY A 436 15.20 19.66 14.95
CA GLY A 436 14.43 18.50 15.35
C GLY A 436 13.75 18.67 16.71
N VAL A 437 13.23 17.57 17.26
CA VAL A 437 12.66 17.54 18.62
C VAL A 437 13.75 17.23 19.63
N VAL A 438 14.09 18.18 20.50
CA VAL A 438 15.07 17.96 21.57
C VAL A 438 14.39 17.28 22.75
N GLY A 439 14.54 15.95 22.85
CA GLY A 439 14.35 15.14 24.06
C GLY A 439 13.21 15.57 25.00
N SER A 440 11.95 15.43 24.56
CA SER A 440 10.81 15.35 25.47
C SER A 440 10.80 13.98 26.16
N ALA A 441 11.67 13.82 27.15
CA ALA A 441 11.39 12.88 28.22
C ALA A 441 10.15 13.39 28.97
N GLN A 442 9.00 12.75 28.70
CA GLN A 442 7.77 12.70 29.49
C GLN A 442 7.11 14.04 29.91
N PRO A 443 5.85 14.30 29.55
CA PRO A 443 5.06 15.32 30.22
C PRO A 443 4.65 14.76 31.58
N HIS A 444 5.49 14.94 32.60
CA HIS A 444 5.14 15.04 34.03
C HIS A 444 6.44 15.06 34.82
N LEU A 445 6.98 16.25 35.09
CA LEU A 445 7.63 16.55 36.37
C LEU A 445 7.69 18.08 36.52
N SER A 446 7.32 18.51 37.72
CA SER A 446 6.98 19.89 38.09
C SER A 446 8.08 20.90 37.85
N GLN A 447 7.65 22.14 37.61
CA GLN A 447 8.46 23.35 37.76
C GLN A 447 9.33 23.30 39.03
N ALA A 448 10.60 23.67 38.90
CA ALA A 448 11.41 24.15 40.01
C ALA A 448 12.17 25.42 39.56
N PRO A 449 12.42 26.37 40.48
CA PRO A 449 12.43 27.78 40.15
C PRO A 449 13.78 28.28 39.64
N THR A 450 13.69 29.30 38.80
CA THR A 450 14.77 30.21 38.42
C THR A 450 15.51 30.79 39.63
N THR A 451 16.84 30.81 39.59
CA THR A 451 17.66 31.84 40.25
C THR A 451 18.88 32.21 39.39
N PRO A 452 19.40 33.44 39.54
CA PRO A 452 19.89 34.23 38.41
C PRO A 452 21.41 34.26 38.26
N SER A 453 21.81 34.72 37.08
CA SER A 453 23.15 35.06 36.60
C SER A 453 23.96 35.93 37.56
N TYR A 454 25.24 35.57 37.71
CA TYR A 454 26.32 36.52 37.99
C TYR A 454 27.54 36.22 37.10
N LEU A 455 28.00 37.27 36.44
CA LEU A 455 29.27 37.38 35.72
C LEU A 455 30.45 37.47 36.68
N THR A 456 31.61 36.94 36.26
CA THR A 456 33.02 37.42 36.38
C THR A 456 33.95 36.21 36.56
N ASP A 457 35.25 36.20 36.26
CA ASP A 457 36.13 36.75 35.23
C ASP A 457 37.50 36.05 35.50
N LEU A 458 38.33 35.89 34.46
CA LEU A 458 39.80 35.68 34.49
C LEU A 458 40.49 34.51 35.23
N SER A 459 41.23 33.73 34.42
CA SER A 459 42.67 33.41 34.53
C SER A 459 43.21 32.65 35.75
N THR A 460 43.74 31.44 35.51
CA THR A 460 45.18 31.08 35.62
C THR A 460 45.36 29.55 35.56
N SER A 461 46.30 29.07 34.74
CA SER A 461 46.91 27.74 34.88
C SER A 461 48.13 27.82 35.82
N PRO A 462 48.54 26.70 36.45
CA PRO A 462 49.71 26.02 35.90
C PRO A 462 49.66 24.48 35.93
N ARG A 463 50.57 23.92 35.12
CA ARG A 463 50.92 22.52 34.86
C ARG A 463 51.44 21.78 36.10
N LEU A 464 51.29 20.44 36.17
CA LEU A 464 52.39 19.44 36.10
C LEU A 464 51.94 17.96 36.27
N HIS A 465 52.25 17.16 35.24
CA HIS A 465 52.93 15.83 35.22
C HIS A 465 52.31 14.57 35.90
N LEU A 466 51.97 13.50 35.14
CA LEU A 466 52.78 12.36 34.60
C LEU A 466 52.74 11.14 35.57
N SER A 467 52.32 9.92 35.24
CA SER A 467 52.86 8.90 34.30
C SER A 467 51.92 7.66 34.28
N VAL A 468 51.63 6.98 33.15
CA VAL A 468 52.27 5.72 32.60
C VAL A 468 51.98 4.47 33.47
N ALA A 469 51.55 3.27 33.03
CA ALA A 469 51.84 2.41 31.87
C ALA A 469 50.81 1.24 31.76
N LEU A 470 50.40 0.82 30.55
CA LEU A 470 50.80 -0.40 29.78
C LEU A 470 50.07 -1.75 30.05
N THR A 471 49.33 -2.18 29.01
CA THR A 471 49.27 -3.50 28.34
C THR A 471 49.34 -4.83 29.12
N THR A 472 48.42 -5.74 28.76
CA THR A 472 48.75 -7.12 28.31
C THR A 472 47.69 -7.67 27.36
N ALA A 473 48.15 -8.32 26.29
CA ALA A 473 47.39 -9.21 25.42
C ALA A 473 47.57 -10.66 25.88
N LEU A 474 46.65 -11.57 25.53
CA LEU A 474 46.90 -13.00 25.32
C LEU A 474 45.69 -13.66 24.63
N SER A 475 45.96 -14.34 23.51
CA SER A 475 45.06 -15.19 22.73
C SER A 475 44.87 -16.58 23.37
N PHE A 476 43.77 -17.27 23.06
CA PHE A 476 43.74 -18.74 22.94
C PHE A 476 42.70 -19.20 21.91
N ASP A 477 42.97 -20.39 21.38
CA ASP A 477 42.65 -20.97 20.09
C ASP A 477 41.81 -22.26 20.30
N VAL A 478 40.77 -22.53 19.50
CA VAL A 478 40.14 -23.87 19.38
C VAL A 478 39.55 -24.12 17.98
N ASN A 479 40.41 -24.64 17.09
CA ASN A 479 40.26 -25.81 16.19
C ASN A 479 38.86 -26.24 15.63
N PRO A 480 38.70 -26.41 14.30
CA PRO A 480 37.50 -26.97 13.68
C PRO A 480 37.56 -28.51 13.54
N ARG A 481 36.46 -29.22 13.81
CA ARG A 481 36.28 -30.63 13.43
C ARG A 481 35.28 -30.78 12.29
N THR A 482 35.79 -31.41 11.25
CA THR A 482 35.15 -32.02 10.08
C THR A 482 34.03 -33.00 10.43
N HIS A 483 32.94 -32.98 9.67
CA HIS A 483 32.29 -34.21 9.20
C HIS A 483 31.75 -34.03 7.78
N SER A 484 32.25 -34.89 6.91
CA SER A 484 31.79 -35.15 5.55
C SER A 484 30.59 -36.09 5.60
N THR A 485 29.54 -35.76 4.85
CA THR A 485 28.61 -36.75 4.30
C THR A 485 28.15 -36.28 2.92
N THR A 486 28.80 -36.85 1.90
CA THR A 486 28.30 -37.03 0.54
C THR A 486 26.93 -37.70 0.55
N LEU A 487 25.98 -37.15 -0.20
CA LEU A 487 24.93 -37.95 -0.84
C LEU A 487 24.67 -37.42 -2.25
N THR A 488 25.26 -38.15 -3.19
CA THR A 488 24.97 -38.16 -4.61
C THR A 488 23.64 -38.86 -4.87
N SER A 489 22.74 -38.24 -5.63
CA SER A 489 21.82 -38.97 -6.50
C SER A 489 21.51 -38.14 -7.75
N HIS A 490 22.14 -38.55 -8.85
CA HIS A 490 21.66 -38.29 -10.20
C HIS A 490 20.66 -39.38 -10.57
N LEU A 491 19.50 -39.01 -11.11
CA LEU A 491 18.76 -39.79 -12.11
C LEU A 491 17.71 -38.90 -12.81
N SER A 492 18.13 -38.43 -13.99
CA SER A 492 17.45 -38.43 -15.30
C SER A 492 15.92 -38.31 -15.42
N LEU A 493 15.54 -37.26 -16.17
CA LEU A 493 14.67 -37.21 -17.36
C LEU A 493 13.28 -37.90 -17.37
N THR A 494 12.30 -37.02 -17.66
CA THR A 494 11.17 -37.17 -18.62
C THR A 494 9.94 -38.00 -18.27
N ALA A 495 8.80 -37.43 -18.67
CA ALA A 495 7.46 -37.99 -18.86
C ALA A 495 6.52 -38.09 -17.63
N ALA A 496 5.83 -36.98 -17.36
CA ALA A 496 4.40 -36.98 -17.01
C ALA A 496 3.81 -35.59 -17.33
N MET A 497 3.79 -35.29 -18.64
CA MET A 497 2.88 -34.33 -19.22
C MET A 497 1.53 -35.06 -19.39
N GLN A 498 0.41 -34.34 -19.23
CA GLN A 498 -1.00 -34.79 -19.33
C GLN A 498 -1.66 -35.21 -18.01
N LEU A 499 -2.33 -34.25 -17.35
CA LEU A 499 -3.79 -34.24 -17.14
C LEU A 499 -4.12 -33.06 -16.21
N THR A 500 -4.72 -31.99 -16.75
CA THR A 500 -5.77 -31.14 -16.14
C THR A 500 -6.04 -29.94 -17.05
N THR A 501 -6.44 -30.25 -18.28
CA THR A 501 -7.24 -29.38 -19.13
C THR A 501 -8.70 -29.56 -18.75
N LEU A 502 -9.26 -28.66 -17.94
CA LEU A 502 -10.70 -28.37 -17.85
C LEU A 502 -10.90 -27.26 -16.80
N LEU A 503 -10.80 -26.00 -17.24
CA LEU A 503 -11.70 -24.89 -16.92
C LEU A 503 -11.15 -23.60 -17.57
N LEU A 504 -11.22 -23.57 -18.90
CA LEU A 504 -11.00 -22.39 -19.73
C LEU A 504 -12.08 -22.41 -20.83
N ALA A 505 -13.16 -21.69 -20.57
CA ALA A 505 -14.23 -21.23 -21.48
C ALA A 505 -15.23 -20.52 -20.56
N ALA A 506 -15.78 -19.32 -20.76
CA ALA A 506 -15.91 -18.52 -21.95
C ALA A 506 -15.65 -17.05 -21.59
N THR A 507 -14.98 -16.36 -22.50
CA THR A 507 -14.98 -14.91 -22.63
C THR A 507 -15.35 -14.63 -24.08
N SER A 508 -16.42 -13.86 -24.33
CA SER A 508 -16.35 -12.68 -25.23
C SER A 508 -17.72 -12.07 -25.53
N ALA A 509 -17.80 -10.77 -25.21
CA ALA A 509 -18.43 -9.68 -25.96
C ALA A 509 -19.95 -9.71 -26.26
N LEU A 510 -20.66 -8.70 -25.74
CA LEU A 510 -21.24 -7.61 -26.55
C LEU A 510 -21.62 -6.43 -25.64
N SER A 511 -21.18 -5.24 -26.04
CA SER A 511 -21.48 -3.95 -25.42
C SER A 511 -22.81 -3.40 -25.94
N VAL A 512 -23.76 -3.08 -25.03
CA VAL A 512 -24.82 -2.09 -25.28
C VAL A 512 -25.08 -1.29 -24.00
N SER A 513 -25.01 0.03 -24.13
CA SER A 513 -25.37 1.03 -23.12
C SER A 513 -26.89 1.14 -22.94
N ALA A 514 -27.38 1.22 -21.69
CA ALA A 514 -28.32 2.25 -21.19
C ALA A 514 -28.98 1.87 -19.85
N GLY A 515 -29.10 2.85 -18.94
CA GLY A 515 -30.18 2.92 -17.95
C GLY A 515 -29.88 2.50 -16.52
N SER A 516 -29.11 3.30 -15.76
CA SER A 516 -28.98 3.14 -14.31
C SER A 516 -30.24 3.64 -13.58
N SER A 517 -31.14 2.71 -13.32
CA SER A 517 -31.96 2.68 -12.10
C SER A 517 -31.51 1.48 -11.27
N TRP A 518 -32.04 1.31 -10.06
CA TRP A 518 -31.80 0.22 -9.09
C TRP A 518 -30.75 0.52 -8.00
N ILE A 519 -31.32 1.04 -6.92
CA ILE A 519 -30.80 1.20 -5.56
C ILE A 519 -30.41 -0.18 -4.98
N THR A 520 -29.21 -0.33 -4.43
CA THR A 520 -28.78 -1.52 -3.67
C THR A 520 -29.42 -1.52 -2.29
N LYS A 521 -30.39 -2.41 -2.04
CA LYS A 521 -30.90 -2.69 -0.69
C LYS A 521 -29.88 -3.53 0.09
N GLN A 522 -29.50 -3.08 1.28
CA GLN A 522 -28.81 -3.94 2.26
C GLN A 522 -29.78 -5.01 2.75
N VAL A 523 -29.48 -6.28 2.47
CA VAL A 523 -30.27 -7.43 2.94
C VAL A 523 -29.97 -7.67 4.42
N THR A 524 -31.00 -7.57 5.27
CA THR A 524 -30.92 -7.88 6.70
C THR A 524 -31.34 -9.34 6.91
N VAL A 525 -30.46 -10.16 7.48
CA VAL A 525 -30.74 -11.58 7.75
C VAL A 525 -31.86 -11.67 8.81
N LYS A 526 -33.01 -12.24 8.44
CA LYS A 526 -34.10 -12.56 9.35
C LYS A 526 -34.07 -14.06 9.64
N GLU A 527 -34.12 -14.45 10.92
CA GLU A 527 -34.09 -15.86 11.33
C GLU A 527 -35.25 -16.69 10.75
N ASP A 528 -36.38 -16.04 10.43
CA ASP A 528 -37.56 -16.68 9.83
C ASP A 528 -37.34 -17.17 8.39
N TYR A 529 -36.22 -16.81 7.75
CA TYR A 529 -35.89 -17.17 6.36
C TYR A 529 -34.72 -18.13 6.25
N LYS A 530 -34.46 -18.94 7.28
CA LYS A 530 -33.42 -19.97 7.21
C LYS A 530 -33.73 -21.02 6.13
N VAL A 531 -32.74 -21.37 5.31
CA VAL A 531 -32.87 -22.43 4.30
C VAL A 531 -32.82 -23.80 4.99
N PRO A 532 -33.76 -24.73 4.72
CA PRO A 532 -33.72 -26.05 5.33
C PRO A 532 -32.46 -26.86 4.93
N GLY A 533 -31.97 -27.71 5.83
CA GLY A 533 -30.78 -28.56 5.65
C GLY A 533 -29.59 -28.17 6.52
N ASP A 534 -28.45 -28.83 6.32
CA ASP A 534 -27.20 -28.57 7.06
C ASP A 534 -26.36 -27.50 6.34
N ASN A 535 -26.73 -26.24 6.54
CA ASN A 535 -26.10 -25.10 5.87
C ASN A 535 -26.22 -23.80 6.71
N PRO A 536 -25.40 -22.77 6.42
CA PRO A 536 -25.50 -21.43 7.02
C PRO A 536 -26.31 -20.43 6.16
N LEU A 537 -27.13 -20.90 5.21
CA LEU A 537 -27.84 -20.08 4.24
C LEU A 537 -29.21 -19.60 4.76
N TYR A 538 -29.58 -18.42 4.32
CA TYR A 538 -30.86 -17.77 4.52
C TYR A 538 -31.38 -17.27 3.16
N PHE A 539 -32.69 -17.21 2.97
CA PHE A 539 -33.26 -16.46 1.86
C PHE A 539 -33.11 -14.96 2.12
N CYS A 540 -32.84 -14.19 1.06
CA CYS A 540 -32.68 -12.74 1.17
C CYS A 540 -34.00 -12.02 1.51
N GLU A 541 -35.12 -12.63 1.11
CA GLU A 541 -36.49 -12.16 1.24
C GLU A 541 -37.44 -13.37 1.29
N ASP A 542 -38.74 -13.12 1.46
CA ASP A 542 -39.74 -14.19 1.51
C ASP A 542 -39.73 -15.03 0.21
N PRO A 543 -39.39 -16.33 0.28
CA PRO A 543 -39.26 -17.17 -0.91
C PRO A 543 -40.60 -17.63 -1.48
N ALA A 544 -41.75 -17.29 -0.90
CA ALA A 544 -43.06 -17.78 -1.33
C ALA A 544 -43.33 -17.55 -2.83
N ASN A 545 -42.83 -16.45 -3.38
CA ASN A 545 -43.01 -16.07 -4.79
C ASN A 545 -41.83 -16.44 -5.70
N ASN A 546 -40.77 -17.05 -5.17
CA ASN A 546 -39.63 -17.49 -5.97
C ASN A 546 -40.06 -18.61 -6.94
N ILE A 547 -39.47 -18.63 -8.14
CA ILE A 547 -39.70 -19.70 -9.13
C ILE A 547 -39.14 -21.04 -8.62
N LEU A 548 -37.98 -21.00 -7.95
CA LEU A 548 -37.39 -22.17 -7.29
C LEU A 548 -37.81 -22.23 -5.83
N SER A 549 -38.54 -23.30 -5.49
CA SER A 549 -38.79 -23.69 -4.11
C SER A 549 -37.66 -24.61 -3.63
N ILE A 550 -36.82 -24.13 -2.73
CA ILE A 550 -35.74 -24.94 -2.16
C ILE A 550 -36.29 -25.79 -1.03
N GLU A 551 -36.16 -27.11 -1.14
CA GLU A 551 -36.58 -28.06 -0.11
C GLU A 551 -35.46 -28.31 0.89
N LYS A 552 -34.21 -28.43 0.42
CA LYS A 552 -33.05 -28.70 1.28
C LYS A 552 -31.74 -28.27 0.63
N VAL A 553 -30.81 -27.75 1.43
CA VAL A 553 -29.40 -27.58 1.03
C VAL A 553 -28.49 -28.12 2.12
N ASP A 554 -27.53 -28.97 1.77
CA ASP A 554 -26.49 -29.47 2.66
C ASP A 554 -25.12 -29.03 2.14
N LEU A 555 -24.29 -28.50 3.03
CA LEU A 555 -22.90 -28.14 2.76
C LEU A 555 -21.96 -29.07 3.54
N ASP A 556 -20.91 -29.60 2.90
CA ASP A 556 -19.89 -30.40 3.58
C ASP A 556 -18.47 -29.96 3.15
N PRO A 557 -17.59 -29.51 4.08
CA PRO A 557 -17.84 -29.32 5.51
C PRO A 557 -18.72 -28.10 5.81
N ASN A 558 -19.58 -28.22 6.83
CA ASN A 558 -20.29 -27.09 7.46
C ASN A 558 -19.81 -26.91 8.92
N PRO A 559 -19.18 -25.78 9.30
CA PRO A 559 -18.87 -24.63 8.46
C PRO A 559 -17.77 -24.93 7.42
N PRO A 560 -17.78 -24.24 6.27
CA PRO A 560 -16.75 -24.37 5.25
C PRO A 560 -15.34 -24.13 5.79
N LYS A 561 -14.33 -24.85 5.27
CA LYS A 561 -12.94 -24.79 5.76
C LYS A 561 -11.97 -24.34 4.65
N PRO A 562 -10.97 -23.50 4.96
CA PRO A 562 -9.94 -23.15 3.98
C PRO A 562 -9.17 -24.40 3.55
N GLY A 563 -8.86 -24.50 2.26
CA GLY A 563 -8.06 -25.59 1.71
C GLY A 563 -8.77 -26.92 1.54
N SER A 564 -10.08 -26.99 1.79
CA SER A 564 -10.90 -28.19 1.57
C SER A 564 -11.87 -27.98 0.42
N THR A 565 -12.20 -29.05 -0.28
CA THR A 565 -13.35 -29.10 -1.20
C THR A 565 -14.64 -28.97 -0.40
N LEU A 566 -15.48 -28.01 -0.78
CA LEU A 566 -16.83 -27.80 -0.27
C LEU A 566 -17.82 -28.48 -1.22
N SER A 567 -18.49 -29.52 -0.75
CA SER A 567 -19.58 -30.17 -1.47
C SER A 567 -20.90 -29.49 -1.13
N ILE A 568 -21.67 -29.16 -2.15
CA ILE A 568 -22.96 -28.46 -2.08
C ILE A 568 -24.01 -29.39 -2.66
N LYS A 569 -24.93 -29.89 -1.84
CA LYS A 569 -26.07 -30.68 -2.31
C LYS A 569 -27.36 -29.90 -2.09
N ALA A 570 -28.09 -29.61 -3.16
CA ALA A 570 -29.35 -28.87 -3.10
C ALA A 570 -30.49 -29.67 -3.74
N GLU A 571 -31.66 -29.65 -3.09
CA GLU A 571 -32.90 -30.28 -3.53
C GLU A 571 -34.00 -29.21 -3.57
N GLY A 572 -34.78 -29.17 -4.65
CA GLY A 572 -35.83 -28.19 -4.82
C GLY A 572 -36.73 -28.46 -6.03
N ASN A 573 -37.75 -27.63 -6.19
CA ASN A 573 -38.76 -27.75 -7.24
C ASN A 573 -38.93 -26.42 -7.98
N PHE A 574 -38.80 -26.45 -9.31
CA PHE A 574 -39.06 -25.31 -10.18
C PHE A 574 -40.56 -25.26 -10.52
N LYS A 575 -41.22 -24.13 -10.22
CA LYS A 575 -42.66 -23.93 -10.48
C LYS A 575 -43.00 -23.79 -11.97
N GLU A 576 -42.02 -23.37 -12.76
CA GLU A 576 -42.05 -23.16 -14.20
C GLU A 576 -40.67 -23.39 -14.81
N GLU A 577 -40.61 -23.52 -16.13
CA GLU A 577 -39.37 -23.72 -16.88
C GLU A 577 -38.50 -22.45 -16.80
N VAL A 578 -37.21 -22.61 -16.52
CA VAL A 578 -36.24 -21.51 -16.59
C VAL A 578 -35.45 -21.65 -17.88
N GLY A 579 -35.77 -20.78 -18.83
CA GLY A 579 -35.14 -20.73 -20.15
C GLY A 579 -33.68 -20.26 -20.12
N GLU A 580 -33.05 -20.31 -21.29
CA GLU A 580 -31.70 -19.76 -21.51
C GLU A 580 -31.63 -18.27 -21.15
N GLY A 581 -30.45 -17.80 -20.72
CA GLY A 581 -30.22 -16.38 -20.47
C GLY A 581 -30.54 -15.89 -19.06
N PHE A 582 -30.97 -16.77 -18.15
CA PHE A 582 -31.17 -16.41 -16.74
C PHE A 582 -29.85 -15.95 -16.10
N LYS A 583 -29.93 -14.97 -15.20
CA LYS A 583 -28.77 -14.26 -14.65
C LYS A 583 -28.54 -14.61 -13.19
N MET A 584 -27.28 -14.89 -12.85
CA MET A 584 -26.83 -15.14 -11.49
C MET A 584 -25.91 -14.01 -11.04
N HIS A 585 -26.30 -13.26 -10.01
CA HIS A 585 -25.49 -12.23 -9.38
C HIS A 585 -24.86 -12.78 -8.10
N LEU A 586 -23.55 -13.00 -8.14
CA LEU A 586 -22.76 -13.45 -6.98
C LEU A 586 -21.99 -12.27 -6.39
N GLN A 587 -22.20 -12.02 -5.10
CA GLN A 587 -21.45 -11.06 -4.32
C GLN A 587 -20.87 -11.71 -3.06
N VAL A 588 -19.56 -11.55 -2.85
CA VAL A 588 -18.86 -12.00 -1.64
C VAL A 588 -18.21 -10.79 -0.99
N LYS A 589 -18.48 -10.58 0.29
CA LYS A 589 -17.91 -9.51 1.11
C LYS A 589 -17.08 -10.08 2.25
N TYR A 590 -15.99 -9.43 2.62
CA TYR A 590 -15.24 -9.64 3.84
C TYR A 590 -15.39 -8.41 4.72
N GLY A 591 -16.18 -8.52 5.80
CA GLY A 591 -16.67 -7.34 6.52
C GLY A 591 -17.44 -6.40 5.58
N LEU A 592 -16.92 -5.19 5.36
CA LEU A 592 -17.50 -4.18 4.45
C LEU A 592 -16.88 -4.19 3.04
N ILE A 593 -15.79 -4.93 2.82
CA ILE A 593 -15.05 -4.98 1.55
C ILE A 593 -15.74 -5.98 0.62
N THR A 594 -16.08 -5.57 -0.60
CA THR A 594 -16.63 -6.50 -1.61
C THR A 594 -15.49 -7.16 -2.37
N LEU A 595 -15.28 -8.46 -2.14
CA LEU A 595 -14.23 -9.27 -2.77
C LEU A 595 -14.64 -9.77 -4.15
N ILE A 596 -15.91 -10.18 -4.29
CA ILE A 596 -16.48 -10.67 -5.55
C ILE A 596 -17.80 -9.93 -5.77
N ASN A 597 -18.03 -9.46 -6.99
CA ASN A 597 -19.30 -8.87 -7.42
C ASN A 597 -19.44 -9.10 -8.92
N GLN A 598 -20.04 -10.23 -9.29
CA GLN A 598 -20.08 -10.68 -10.68
C GLN A 598 -21.49 -11.10 -11.04
N GLN A 599 -21.89 -10.78 -12.27
CA GLN A 599 -23.09 -11.31 -12.88
C GLN A 599 -22.67 -12.29 -13.97
N ALA A 600 -23.21 -13.50 -13.93
CA ALA A 600 -22.94 -14.56 -14.88
C ALA A 600 -24.24 -15.04 -15.53
N ASP A 601 -24.11 -15.59 -16.74
CA ASP A 601 -25.19 -16.36 -17.35
C ASP A 601 -25.28 -17.72 -16.66
N GLY A 602 -26.47 -18.02 -16.14
CA GLY A 602 -26.69 -19.22 -15.36
C GLY A 602 -26.61 -20.49 -16.18
N CYS A 603 -27.02 -20.46 -17.45
CA CYS A 603 -26.91 -21.63 -18.33
C CYS A 603 -25.46 -21.92 -18.72
N GLU A 604 -24.64 -20.91 -18.99
CA GLU A 604 -23.20 -21.10 -19.22
C GLU A 604 -22.48 -21.60 -17.97
N THR A 605 -22.96 -21.20 -16.78
CA THR A 605 -22.40 -21.62 -15.49
C THR A 605 -22.77 -23.07 -15.17
N ILE A 606 -24.01 -23.45 -15.48
CA ILE A 606 -24.56 -24.78 -15.24
C ILE A 606 -24.06 -25.82 -16.25
N GLN A 607 -23.84 -25.45 -17.52
CA GLN A 607 -23.26 -26.34 -18.54
C GLN A 607 -21.84 -26.84 -18.20
N LYS A 608 -21.18 -26.24 -17.20
CA LYS A 608 -19.93 -26.77 -16.59
C LYS A 608 -20.20 -27.75 -15.43
N GLY A 609 -21.41 -28.31 -15.34
CA GLY A 609 -21.92 -29.21 -14.31
C GLY A 609 -22.97 -30.18 -14.87
N ASP A 610 -23.77 -30.79 -13.99
CA ASP A 610 -24.63 -31.95 -14.30
C ASP A 610 -26.05 -31.62 -14.80
N LEU A 611 -26.36 -30.35 -15.13
CA LEU A 611 -27.69 -29.96 -15.61
C LEU A 611 -27.60 -29.33 -17.00
N GLU A 612 -28.59 -29.58 -17.84
CA GLU A 612 -28.73 -29.00 -19.17
C GLU A 612 -29.82 -27.91 -19.15
N CYS A 613 -29.59 -26.82 -19.89
CA CYS A 613 -30.63 -25.81 -20.09
C CYS A 613 -31.49 -26.15 -21.32
N PRO A 614 -32.79 -25.78 -21.33
CA PRO A 614 -33.53 -25.08 -20.27
C PRO A 614 -33.78 -25.96 -19.03
N LEU A 615 -33.84 -25.34 -17.84
CA LEU A 615 -34.15 -26.08 -16.61
C LEU A 615 -35.64 -26.41 -16.59
N GLU A 616 -35.96 -27.69 -16.74
CA GLU A 616 -37.35 -28.15 -16.79
C GLU A 616 -38.10 -27.88 -15.47
N LYS A 617 -39.41 -27.65 -15.61
CA LYS A 617 -40.31 -27.58 -14.47
C LYS A 617 -40.36 -28.92 -13.74
N GLY A 618 -40.13 -28.92 -12.43
CA GLY A 618 -40.24 -30.11 -11.59
C GLY A 618 -39.18 -30.20 -10.50
N GLU A 619 -39.17 -31.33 -9.80
CA GLU A 619 -38.20 -31.65 -8.76
C GLU A 619 -36.81 -31.86 -9.36
N MET A 620 -35.78 -31.31 -8.71
CA MET A 620 -34.40 -31.39 -9.14
C MET A 620 -33.46 -31.50 -7.95
N THR A 621 -32.39 -32.27 -8.15
CA THR A 621 -31.27 -32.38 -7.21
C THR A 621 -29.99 -31.96 -7.91
N LEU A 622 -29.24 -31.05 -7.29
CA LEU A 622 -27.94 -30.59 -7.76
C LEU A 622 -26.87 -30.95 -6.73
N THR A 623 -25.76 -31.52 -7.18
CA THR A 623 -24.54 -31.67 -6.36
C THR A 623 -23.39 -30.94 -7.04
N LYS A 624 -22.67 -30.11 -6.30
CA LYS A 624 -21.51 -29.37 -6.83
C LYS A 624 -20.39 -29.28 -5.81
N ASP A 625 -19.19 -29.64 -6.26
CA ASP A 625 -17.97 -29.49 -5.48
C ASP A 625 -17.23 -28.20 -5.87
N VAL A 626 -16.75 -27.47 -4.86
CA VAL A 626 -15.99 -26.23 -5.01
C VAL A 626 -14.76 -26.26 -4.11
N ASP A 627 -13.57 -26.17 -4.70
CA ASP A 627 -12.33 -26.12 -3.93
C ASP A 627 -12.13 -24.75 -3.27
N LEU A 628 -12.04 -24.74 -1.93
CA LEU A 628 -11.74 -23.51 -1.19
C LEU A 628 -10.22 -23.32 -1.07
N PRO A 629 -9.68 -22.13 -1.39
CA PRO A 629 -8.24 -21.87 -1.27
C PRO A 629 -7.76 -21.98 0.18
N ARG A 630 -6.48 -22.29 0.39
CA ARG A 630 -5.89 -22.44 1.74
C ARG A 630 -5.67 -21.09 2.41
N GLU A 631 -5.52 -20.04 1.61
CA GLU A 631 -5.09 -18.71 2.01
C GLU A 631 -6.24 -17.80 2.43
N ILE A 632 -7.47 -18.32 2.60
CA ILE A 632 -8.65 -17.53 3.01
C ILE A 632 -8.33 -16.81 4.34
N PRO A 633 -8.26 -15.46 4.34
CA PRO A 633 -7.98 -14.71 5.56
C PRO A 633 -8.98 -15.01 6.67
N PRO A 634 -8.55 -15.04 7.95
CA PRO A 634 -9.49 -15.15 9.06
C PRO A 634 -10.45 -13.95 9.10
N GLY A 635 -11.73 -14.21 9.29
CA GLY A 635 -12.76 -13.19 9.51
C GLY A 635 -14.11 -13.62 8.92
N THR A 636 -15.07 -12.69 8.91
CA THR A 636 -16.45 -12.97 8.52
C THR A 636 -16.72 -12.56 7.09
N TYR A 637 -17.18 -13.52 6.30
CA TYR A 637 -17.54 -13.36 4.91
C TYR A 637 -19.06 -13.35 4.79
N THR A 638 -19.61 -12.43 4.01
CA THR A 638 -21.02 -12.42 3.64
C THR A 638 -21.13 -12.76 2.17
N VAL A 639 -21.81 -13.86 1.86
CA VAL A 639 -22.11 -14.29 0.49
C VAL A 639 -23.55 -13.93 0.17
N LEU A 640 -23.79 -13.43 -1.03
CA LEU A 640 -25.09 -13.15 -1.61
C LEU A 640 -25.11 -13.75 -3.01
N ALA A 641 -26.11 -14.58 -3.30
CA ALA A 641 -26.35 -15.14 -4.61
C ALA A 641 -27.81 -14.84 -4.99
N ASP A 642 -28.00 -13.97 -5.97
CA ASP A 642 -29.32 -13.49 -6.39
C ASP A 642 -29.55 -13.88 -7.86
N VAL A 643 -30.63 -14.60 -8.13
CA VAL A 643 -30.84 -15.29 -9.41
C VAL A 643 -32.19 -14.90 -10.01
N TYR A 644 -32.17 -14.54 -11.30
CA TYR A 644 -33.32 -14.02 -12.03
C TYR A 644 -33.44 -14.65 -13.41
N THR A 645 -34.65 -14.76 -13.94
CA THR A 645 -34.89 -15.11 -15.35
C THR A 645 -34.35 -14.00 -16.27
N ALA A 646 -34.27 -14.28 -17.58
CA ALA A 646 -33.90 -13.25 -18.57
C ALA A 646 -34.85 -12.03 -18.54
N ASP A 647 -36.11 -12.26 -18.18
CA ASP A 647 -37.16 -11.23 -18.09
C ASP A 647 -37.18 -10.51 -16.74
N GLY A 648 -36.33 -10.92 -15.79
CA GLY A 648 -36.14 -10.27 -14.48
C GLY A 648 -37.00 -10.85 -13.34
N ASP A 649 -37.69 -11.97 -13.57
CA ASP A 649 -38.44 -12.65 -12.51
C ASP A 649 -37.50 -13.38 -11.55
N LYS A 650 -37.81 -13.32 -10.25
CA LYS A 650 -36.95 -13.88 -9.21
C LYS A 650 -36.98 -15.40 -9.23
N ILE A 651 -35.84 -16.01 -9.53
CA ILE A 651 -35.69 -17.47 -9.41
C ILE A 651 -35.44 -17.85 -7.96
N THR A 652 -34.42 -17.27 -7.33
CA THR A 652 -34.16 -17.40 -5.89
C THR A 652 -33.15 -16.35 -5.43
N CYS A 653 -33.08 -16.08 -4.13
CA CYS A 653 -32.01 -15.28 -3.54
C CYS A 653 -31.56 -15.90 -2.22
N LEU A 654 -30.26 -16.15 -2.12
CA LEU A 654 -29.62 -16.77 -0.97
C LEU A 654 -28.53 -15.87 -0.40
N THR A 655 -28.38 -15.88 0.92
CA THR A 655 -27.28 -15.23 1.63
C THR A 655 -26.74 -16.08 2.75
N ALA A 656 -25.44 -16.00 3.03
CA ALA A 656 -24.82 -16.64 4.19
C ALA A 656 -23.78 -15.72 4.82
N LYS A 657 -23.59 -15.86 6.14
CA LYS A 657 -22.43 -15.32 6.85
C LYS A 657 -21.55 -16.48 7.32
N ILE A 658 -20.32 -16.53 6.82
CA ILE A 658 -19.37 -17.61 7.10
C ILE A 658 -18.16 -17.01 7.81
N ALA A 659 -17.83 -17.52 9.00
CA ALA A 659 -16.64 -17.12 9.72
C ALA A 659 -15.51 -18.13 9.45
N PHE A 660 -14.40 -17.65 8.87
CA PHE A 660 -13.18 -18.41 8.79
C PHE A 660 -12.29 -18.03 9.96
N HIS A 661 -11.87 -19.02 10.75
CA HIS A 661 -10.93 -18.81 11.85
C HIS A 661 -9.53 -19.17 11.39
N ARG A 662 -8.53 -18.54 12.02
CA ARG A 662 -7.13 -18.86 11.80
C ARG A 662 -6.92 -20.34 12.14
N THR A 663 -6.75 -21.17 11.11
CA THR A 663 -6.42 -22.57 11.28
C THR A 663 -5.02 -22.60 11.91
N GLY A 664 -4.94 -23.10 13.14
CA GLY A 664 -3.67 -23.48 13.73
C GLY A 664 -3.14 -24.66 12.94
N ASP A 665 -2.37 -24.40 11.89
CA ASP A 665 -1.75 -25.46 11.11
C ASP A 665 -0.82 -26.28 12.03
N GLY A 666 -0.80 -27.58 11.76
CA GLY A 666 -0.42 -28.64 12.67
C GLY A 666 0.80 -28.33 13.53
N GLY A 667 0.61 -28.48 14.84
CA GLY A 667 1.71 -28.49 15.80
C GLY A 667 2.80 -29.45 15.32
N VAL A 668 3.96 -28.90 15.00
CA VAL A 668 5.20 -29.61 15.29
C VAL A 668 5.09 -30.01 16.76
N LYS A 669 4.92 -31.32 17.02
CA LYS A 669 5.08 -31.87 18.37
C LYS A 669 6.53 -31.61 18.78
N ILE A 670 6.80 -30.43 19.32
CA ILE A 670 7.96 -30.21 20.16
C ILE A 670 7.67 -31.03 21.41
N GLY A 671 8.25 -32.23 21.47
CA GLY A 671 8.23 -33.05 22.67
C GLY A 671 8.65 -32.17 23.84
N LYS A 672 7.81 -32.13 24.88
CA LYS A 672 8.11 -31.46 26.15
C LYS A 672 9.49 -31.92 26.63
N ARG A 673 10.53 -31.11 26.40
CA ARG A 673 11.69 -31.10 27.30
C ARG A 673 11.35 -30.13 28.41
N ARG A 674 11.06 -30.72 29.57
CA ARG A 674 11.00 -30.06 30.86
C ARG A 674 12.38 -29.43 31.11
N VAL A 675 12.48 -28.10 31.01
CA VAL A 675 13.64 -27.39 31.54
C VAL A 675 13.38 -27.21 33.03
N GLU A 676 13.95 -28.09 33.85
CA GLU A 676 14.04 -27.85 35.28
C GLU A 676 15.14 -26.83 35.51
N MET A 677 14.76 -25.59 35.85
CA MET A 677 15.68 -24.58 36.35
C MET A 677 15.87 -24.77 37.85
N SER A 678 17.05 -25.19 38.27
CA SER A 678 17.47 -25.17 39.68
C SER A 678 18.47 -24.03 39.92
N GLY A 679 18.30 -23.32 41.03
CA GLY A 679 19.20 -22.25 41.47
C GLY A 679 18.48 -21.04 42.07
N PRO A 680 19.21 -20.10 42.69
CA PRO A 680 18.65 -18.95 43.42
C PRO A 680 17.71 -18.08 42.57
N ALA A 681 17.97 -18.00 41.26
CA ALA A 681 17.14 -17.26 40.30
C ALA A 681 15.73 -17.87 40.11
N ALA A 682 15.57 -19.19 40.26
CA ALA A 682 14.28 -19.85 40.13
C ALA A 682 13.32 -19.47 41.27
N LYS A 683 13.85 -19.23 42.48
CA LYS A 683 13.05 -18.73 43.62
C LYS A 683 12.57 -17.29 43.40
N MET A 684 13.41 -16.41 42.85
CA MET A 684 13.00 -15.03 42.53
C MET A 684 11.90 -14.97 41.47
N VAL A 685 11.95 -15.84 40.47
CA VAL A 685 10.93 -15.90 39.41
C VAL A 685 9.61 -16.45 39.96
N GLN A 686 9.64 -17.46 40.83
CA GLN A 686 8.43 -17.96 41.49
C GLN A 686 7.81 -16.94 42.45
N GLU A 687 8.63 -16.20 43.21
CA GLU A 687 8.14 -15.14 44.12
C GLU A 687 7.46 -13.99 43.34
N ARG A 688 8.04 -13.57 42.20
CA ARG A 688 7.42 -12.55 41.32
C ARG A 688 6.14 -13.03 40.65
N LEU A 689 6.06 -14.31 40.29
CA LEU A 689 4.84 -14.89 39.73
C LEU A 689 3.73 -15.04 40.79
N ARG A 690 4.10 -15.32 42.05
CA ARG A 690 3.16 -15.34 43.17
C ARG A 690 2.57 -13.94 43.43
N LEU A 691 3.43 -12.92 43.52
CA LEU A 691 3.01 -11.53 43.72
C LEU A 691 2.15 -10.97 42.57
N ARG A 692 2.34 -11.46 41.35
CA ARG A 692 1.54 -11.05 40.17
C ARG A 692 0.15 -11.67 40.13
N ASN A 693 -0.08 -12.78 40.83
CA ASN A 693 -1.39 -13.42 40.92
C ASN A 693 -2.18 -12.99 42.17
N GLU A 694 -1.55 -12.24 43.08
CA GLU A 694 -2.16 -11.66 44.28
C GLU A 694 -2.56 -10.17 44.08
N LEU A 695 -2.19 -9.57 42.95
CA LEU A 695 -2.65 -8.26 42.43
C LEU A 695 -3.64 -8.49 41.29
#